data_AF-A0A673AKG8-F1
#
_entry.id   AF-A0A673AKG8-F1
#
_cell.length_a   1.000
_cell.length_b   1.000
_cell.length_c   1.000
_cell.angle_alpha   90.00
_cell.angle_beta   90.00
_cell.angle_gamma   90.00
#
_symmetry.space_group_name_H-M   'P 1'
#
loop_
_entity.id
_entity.type
_entity.pdbx_description
1 polymer ?
#
loop_
_entity_poly.entity_id
_entity_poly.type
_entity_poly.pdbx_seq_one_letter_code
_entity_poly.pdbx_strand_id
1 'polypeptide(L)'
;SVEHLAESPSSTSEQSSSKNSPIDLTTTSGISNGPSSPNSDTVSSSLASSPQTSANISAPLHTSSSPYDTDCSRKLISQIQRSLSQESLLDELESELMSCQLSENEIGSERKESPPVNGLPTDQEGCMVVFEKCVQYKYAQQEKAIQRLLEENKRHQELILGICSEKDTMRDELKKRAETEKQHITSIKKLEGRVEELLKELKESRDKLIHQDQAAKAALQQMQREMAYRVEQLNKKCDEARQEKEAMVMKYVRGEKEALDLRRDKESLEKRLREATKEVDRQALRGNQLAQEKGRLQQLYDAKEGEVNRFSREVEKLKEEINSHLIKVKWAQNKLKSEADAHKETKDKLRETTSKLTQAKEETEQIRKNCQDMIRTYQESEELKSNELDAKLRETKGELEKHKQEQTDQLEVHRVKAKELEDLKRSYKEGMDELNTLRTKLKCLEDERPRWEDELTKYREIINRQKTEIGRQREKLEEINVLEEQQQRDKQEIAFLSEEVDGLNNQMADLQRDVQGSREREAELLGFTEKLSSKNAQLQSESNALQVQLDQLTGSFSELQAQLEETSRQLDDKLKREEELRQQEVQGLQEERAALQTEVAQLKTRVEELRDELVTQKRKQAVNIKDLTKQLTQGLQALRGHILLNPLVLVFDTFICIFGGPGSSKSSLNARHGGSGGVEERSPESQSGPSVVVVDSFPEVDKAVLVERIVRLQKALARKQEKIEFMEDHIKQLVEEIRKKTKIIQSYVLREESGALSSEASDINKAHLSRRGGIMASLYTSHPADSGLTLDLSLEINRKLQAVLEDTLLKNITLKVSCLLLLPP
;
A
#
# COMPACT_ATOMS: atom_id res chain seq x y z
N SER A 1 -9.39 64.60 43.78
CA SER A 1 -10.81 64.75 44.18
C SER A 1 -11.53 63.46 43.87
N VAL A 2 -12.38 62.97 44.80
CA VAL A 2 -13.64 62.23 44.57
C VAL A 2 -13.60 61.17 43.44
N GLU A 3 -13.39 59.87 43.71
CA GLU A 3 -14.40 58.88 44.17
C GLU A 3 -15.42 58.51 43.05
N HIS A 4 -15.89 57.27 42.88
CA HIS A 4 -16.20 56.22 43.88
C HIS A 4 -15.87 54.76 43.41
N LEU A 5 -15.90 53.85 44.41
CA LEU A 5 -15.96 52.36 44.45
C LEU A 5 -16.35 51.59 43.15
N ALA A 6 -15.80 50.40 42.83
CA ALA A 6 -15.81 49.09 43.55
C ALA A 6 -17.19 48.38 43.53
N GLU A 7 -17.34 47.05 43.60
CA GLU A 7 -16.39 45.95 43.87
C GLU A 7 -16.83 44.63 43.14
N SER A 8 -16.30 43.46 43.49
CA SER A 8 -16.57 42.17 42.81
C SER A 8 -17.48 41.19 43.62
N PRO A 9 -17.37 39.84 43.55
CA PRO A 9 -18.38 39.04 42.85
C PRO A 9 -19.08 37.94 43.70
N SER A 10 -20.17 37.34 43.22
CA SER A 10 -20.55 35.96 43.59
C SER A 10 -21.61 35.35 42.64
N SER A 11 -21.88 34.06 42.83
CA SER A 11 -22.53 33.13 41.88
C SER A 11 -24.00 32.80 42.19
N THR A 12 -24.53 31.88 41.36
CA THR A 12 -25.54 30.82 41.65
C THR A 12 -27.05 31.05 41.45
N SER A 13 -27.62 30.07 40.73
CA SER A 13 -29.00 29.55 40.71
C SER A 13 -30.18 30.24 39.98
N GLU A 14 -30.64 29.48 38.97
CA GLU A 14 -32.03 29.01 38.73
C GLU A 14 -33.04 29.77 37.84
N GLN A 15 -33.62 28.96 36.93
CA GLN A 15 -34.94 29.04 36.28
C GLN A 15 -35.21 30.20 35.28
N SER A 16 -35.90 30.00 34.14
CA SER A 16 -36.39 28.78 33.46
C SER A 16 -36.73 29.05 31.97
N SER A 17 -37.43 28.10 31.29
CA SER A 17 -37.82 28.05 29.86
C SER A 17 -36.69 27.55 28.91
N SER A 18 -36.70 26.30 28.40
CA SER A 18 -37.59 25.61 27.41
C SER A 18 -37.15 25.86 25.94
N LYS A 19 -37.15 24.89 25.01
CA LYS A 19 -37.87 23.59 24.97
C LYS A 19 -37.24 22.62 23.93
N ASN A 20 -37.72 21.36 23.91
CA ASN A 20 -37.45 20.27 22.94
C ASN A 20 -36.08 19.54 23.12
N SER A 21 -35.96 18.21 23.02
CA SER A 21 -36.95 17.13 22.76
C SER A 21 -36.59 15.79 23.45
N PRO A 22 -37.56 14.93 23.85
CA PRO A 22 -37.28 13.69 24.58
C PRO A 22 -37.58 12.36 23.83
N ILE A 23 -36.71 11.37 24.07
CA ILE A 23 -36.95 9.99 24.56
C ILE A 23 -38.16 9.15 24.05
N ASP A 24 -37.79 8.01 23.44
CA ASP A 24 -38.32 6.62 23.44
C ASP A 24 -39.71 6.16 23.96
N LEU A 25 -40.18 5.09 23.26
CA LEU A 25 -40.99 3.90 23.66
C LEU A 25 -42.53 3.94 23.95
N THR A 26 -43.25 3.13 23.15
CA THR A 26 -44.56 2.44 23.40
C THR A 26 -45.84 3.31 23.57
N THR A 27 -47.09 2.88 23.24
CA THR A 27 -47.71 1.54 23.11
C THR A 27 -48.99 1.57 22.23
N THR A 28 -49.43 0.42 21.63
CA THR A 28 -50.77 0.15 20.97
C THR A 28 -51.08 0.95 19.68
N SER A 29 -51.91 0.55 18.69
CA SER A 29 -52.47 -0.72 18.14
C SER A 29 -53.19 -0.37 16.80
N GLY A 30 -53.61 -1.24 15.85
CA GLY A 30 -53.60 -2.71 15.68
C GLY A 30 -54.45 -3.14 14.44
N ILE A 31 -54.89 -4.41 14.39
CA ILE A 31 -55.87 -5.05 13.44
C ILE A 31 -55.37 -5.47 12.01
N SER A 32 -55.26 -6.80 11.83
CA SER A 32 -55.41 -7.66 10.61
C SER A 32 -54.59 -7.38 9.32
N ASN A 33 -54.06 -8.37 8.56
CA ASN A 33 -54.32 -9.82 8.45
C ASN A 33 -53.01 -10.66 8.33
N GLY A 34 -53.10 -11.98 8.55
CA GLY A 34 -52.13 -13.00 8.09
C GLY A 34 -52.84 -14.06 7.22
N PRO A 35 -52.32 -15.30 7.04
CA PRO A 35 -51.06 -15.92 7.52
C PRO A 35 -50.14 -16.31 6.31
N SER A 36 -49.16 -17.24 6.31
CA SER A 36 -48.74 -18.30 7.25
C SER A 36 -47.28 -18.78 7.05
N SER A 37 -46.49 -18.66 8.13
CA SER A 37 -45.59 -19.73 8.66
C SER A 37 -44.40 -20.23 7.77
N PRO A 38 -43.51 -21.16 8.24
CA PRO A 38 -42.09 -20.77 8.39
C PRO A 38 -41.07 -21.82 7.86
N ASN A 39 -39.78 -21.57 8.11
CA ASN A 39 -38.81 -22.60 8.56
C ASN A 39 -37.51 -21.94 9.06
N SER A 40 -36.75 -22.63 9.92
CA SER A 40 -35.42 -22.23 10.41
C SER A 40 -34.59 -23.46 10.75
N ASP A 41 -33.27 -23.29 10.81
CA ASP A 41 -32.29 -24.38 10.87
C ASP A 41 -32.26 -25.13 12.20
N THR A 42 -31.99 -26.44 12.15
CA THR A 42 -30.77 -27.09 12.70
C THR A 42 -30.96 -28.60 12.81
N VAL A 43 -29.98 -29.39 12.35
CA VAL A 43 -29.93 -30.84 12.61
C VAL A 43 -28.48 -31.25 12.91
N SER A 44 -28.23 -31.64 14.16
CA SER A 44 -27.00 -32.34 14.56
C SER A 44 -27.12 -33.84 14.28
N SER A 45 -26.03 -34.49 13.89
CA SER A 45 -25.98 -35.92 13.61
C SER A 45 -25.75 -36.76 14.88
N SER A 46 -26.54 -37.82 15.10
CA SER A 46 -26.05 -39.21 15.26
C SER A 46 -27.16 -40.23 15.63
N LEU A 47 -26.90 -41.48 15.23
CA LEU A 47 -27.48 -42.79 15.58
C LEU A 47 -28.41 -42.83 16.83
N ALA A 48 -29.51 -43.61 16.89
CA ALA A 48 -29.61 -45.04 16.56
C ALA A 48 -31.07 -45.56 16.62
N SER A 49 -31.40 -46.64 15.89
CA SER A 49 -32.55 -47.50 16.19
C SER A 49 -32.46 -48.88 15.48
N SER A 50 -32.94 -49.93 16.16
CA SER A 50 -32.95 -51.31 15.66
C SER A 50 -34.12 -51.58 14.72
N PRO A 51 -34.01 -52.50 13.75
CA PRO A 51 -35.18 -53.02 13.03
C PRO A 51 -35.99 -53.97 13.93
N GLN A 52 -37.20 -53.57 14.31
CA GLN A 52 -38.24 -54.51 14.74
C GLN A 52 -39.25 -54.71 13.59
N THR A 53 -39.24 -55.90 13.00
CA THR A 53 -40.31 -56.37 12.10
C THR A 53 -40.74 -57.77 12.50
N SER A 54 -41.74 -57.81 13.40
CA SER A 54 -42.69 -58.90 13.65
C SER A 54 -42.48 -60.21 12.87
N ALA A 55 -41.93 -61.22 13.53
CA ALA A 55 -42.08 -62.60 13.08
C ALA A 55 -43.53 -63.04 13.28
N ASN A 56 -44.15 -63.67 12.27
CA ASN A 56 -45.53 -64.15 12.36
C ASN A 56 -45.75 -65.40 11.49
N ILE A 57 -45.06 -66.50 11.83
CA ILE A 57 -45.31 -67.84 11.28
C ILE A 57 -45.42 -68.81 12.45
N SER A 58 -46.58 -69.46 12.59
CA SER A 58 -46.83 -70.50 13.57
C SER A 58 -46.21 -71.83 13.13
N ALA A 59 -45.42 -72.45 14.01
CA ALA A 59 -44.85 -73.77 13.78
C ALA A 59 -45.74 -74.85 14.43
N PRO A 60 -46.30 -75.82 13.66
CA PRO A 60 -46.96 -76.98 14.22
C PRO A 60 -45.96 -77.94 14.86
N LEU A 61 -46.33 -78.55 15.99
CA LEU A 61 -45.62 -79.73 16.50
C LEU A 61 -45.78 -80.88 15.50
N HIS A 62 -44.68 -81.28 14.86
CA HIS A 62 -44.57 -82.59 14.23
C HIS A 62 -43.78 -83.52 15.14
N THR A 63 -44.51 -84.39 15.82
CA THR A 63 -43.97 -85.58 16.48
C THR A 63 -43.20 -86.43 15.47
N SER A 64 -42.04 -86.97 15.87
CA SER A 64 -41.16 -87.75 15.00
C SER A 64 -41.66 -89.18 14.79
N SER A 65 -42.80 -89.34 14.11
CA SER A 65 -43.25 -90.63 13.57
C SER A 65 -42.45 -90.96 12.31
N SER A 66 -41.85 -92.15 12.27
CA SER A 66 -41.12 -92.64 11.08
C SER A 66 -42.06 -92.73 9.86
N PRO A 67 -41.64 -92.37 8.64
CA PRO A 67 -42.46 -92.51 7.42
C PRO A 67 -42.90 -93.94 7.09
N TYR A 68 -42.37 -94.94 7.80
CA TYR A 68 -42.65 -96.37 7.63
C TYR A 68 -43.63 -96.95 8.68
N ASP A 69 -44.08 -96.14 9.64
CA ASP A 69 -44.92 -96.58 10.76
C ASP A 69 -46.40 -96.21 10.53
N THR A 70 -47.07 -96.98 9.68
CA THR A 70 -48.49 -96.81 9.31
C THR A 70 -49.41 -97.65 10.21
N ASP A 71 -50.70 -97.31 10.28
CA ASP A 71 -51.66 -98.15 11.03
C ASP A 71 -51.85 -99.55 10.42
N CYS A 72 -51.51 -99.74 9.14
CA CYS A 72 -51.50 -101.05 8.50
C CYS A 72 -50.32 -101.90 8.99
N SER A 73 -49.12 -101.32 9.06
CA SER A 73 -47.93 -102.00 9.61
C SER A 73 -48.07 -102.27 11.11
N ARG A 74 -48.64 -101.35 11.90
CA ARG A 74 -49.01 -101.60 13.32
C ARG A 74 -50.03 -102.73 13.48
N LYS A 75 -51.08 -102.79 12.64
CA LYS A 75 -52.05 -103.90 12.63
C LYS A 75 -51.39 -105.23 12.24
N LEU A 76 -50.55 -105.24 11.22
CA LEU A 76 -49.85 -106.45 10.77
C LEU A 76 -48.96 -107.04 11.87
N ILE A 77 -48.17 -106.20 12.54
CA ILE A 77 -47.33 -106.61 13.68
C ILE A 77 -48.21 -107.13 14.84
N SER A 78 -49.30 -106.42 15.17
CA SER A 78 -50.24 -106.84 16.21
C SER A 78 -50.90 -108.18 15.91
N GLN A 79 -51.16 -108.47 14.63
CA GLN A 79 -51.79 -109.71 14.20
C GLN A 79 -50.81 -110.89 14.19
N ILE A 80 -49.55 -110.69 13.77
CA ILE A 80 -48.48 -111.69 13.86
C ILE A 80 -48.17 -112.04 15.32
N GLN A 81 -48.15 -111.06 16.23
CA GLN A 81 -48.00 -111.31 17.67
C GLN A 81 -49.17 -112.12 18.26
N ARG A 82 -50.39 -111.95 17.72
CA ARG A 82 -51.60 -112.65 18.18
C ARG A 82 -51.69 -114.11 17.70
N SER A 83 -50.97 -114.48 16.64
CA SER A 83 -50.88 -115.86 16.12
C SER A 83 -49.75 -116.70 16.72
N LEU A 84 -49.04 -116.19 17.75
CA LEU A 84 -47.86 -116.85 18.34
C LEU A 84 -47.99 -117.15 19.86
N SER A 85 -49.13 -116.91 20.48
CA SER A 85 -49.38 -117.23 21.90
C SER A 85 -49.68 -118.72 22.11
N GLN A 86 -48.94 -119.37 23.00
CA GLN A 86 -48.89 -120.83 23.14
C GLN A 86 -50.18 -121.50 23.66
N GLU A 87 -51.14 -120.75 24.21
CA GLU A 87 -52.40 -121.28 24.74
C GLU A 87 -53.28 -121.95 23.66
N SER A 88 -53.36 -121.36 22.46
CA SER A 88 -54.21 -121.88 21.37
C SER A 88 -53.76 -123.23 20.81
N LEU A 89 -52.57 -123.72 21.17
CA LEU A 89 -52.07 -125.04 20.77
C LEU A 89 -52.39 -126.14 21.80
N LEU A 90 -52.78 -125.76 23.02
CA LEU A 90 -53.13 -126.69 24.10
C LEU A 90 -54.60 -127.13 23.95
N ASP A 91 -55.51 -126.18 23.64
CA ASP A 91 -56.93 -126.46 23.44
C ASP A 91 -57.18 -127.48 22.29
N GLU A 92 -56.45 -127.38 21.17
CA GLU A 92 -56.59 -128.30 20.03
C GLU A 92 -55.99 -129.69 20.32
N LEU A 93 -55.07 -129.82 21.31
CA LEU A 93 -54.53 -131.10 21.78
C LEU A 93 -55.41 -131.79 22.84
N GLU A 94 -55.94 -131.03 23.81
CA GLU A 94 -56.87 -131.58 24.81
C GLU A 94 -58.17 -132.08 24.15
N SER A 95 -58.60 -131.41 23.09
CA SER A 95 -59.72 -131.80 22.23
C SER A 95 -59.54 -133.18 21.56
N GLU A 96 -58.33 -133.56 21.13
CA GLU A 96 -58.11 -134.88 20.51
C GLU A 96 -57.97 -135.98 21.58
N LEU A 97 -57.36 -135.70 22.73
CA LEU A 97 -57.14 -136.70 23.79
C LEU A 97 -58.45 -137.26 24.39
N MET A 98 -59.47 -136.40 24.53
CA MET A 98 -60.77 -136.75 25.13
C MET A 98 -61.69 -137.60 24.25
N SER A 99 -61.27 -137.97 23.03
CA SER A 99 -62.14 -138.59 22.01
C SER A 99 -62.06 -140.14 21.93
N CYS A 100 -61.41 -140.81 22.90
CA CYS A 100 -60.98 -142.22 22.77
C CYS A 100 -61.38 -143.20 23.91
N GLN A 101 -62.29 -142.86 24.83
CA GLN A 101 -62.70 -143.70 25.99
C GLN A 101 -64.17 -143.44 26.40
N LEU A 102 -64.93 -144.34 27.05
CA LEU A 102 -64.79 -145.79 27.32
C LEU A 102 -66.20 -146.42 27.61
N SER A 103 -66.37 -147.73 27.36
CA SER A 103 -67.57 -148.55 27.66
C SER A 103 -67.25 -150.03 27.36
N GLU A 104 -67.62 -151.08 28.12
CA GLU A 104 -68.08 -151.20 29.52
C GLU A 104 -67.80 -152.64 30.06
N ASN A 105 -68.60 -153.22 30.97
CA ASN A 105 -68.28 -154.44 31.73
C ASN A 105 -69.38 -155.53 31.72
N GLU A 106 -69.03 -156.83 31.87
CA GLU A 106 -69.63 -157.83 32.82
C GLU A 106 -69.12 -159.30 32.69
N ILE A 107 -69.01 -160.03 33.85
CA ILE A 107 -69.16 -161.53 34.11
C ILE A 107 -68.24 -162.57 33.38
N GLY A 108 -67.87 -163.76 33.90
CA GLY A 108 -67.86 -164.32 35.28
C GLY A 108 -67.98 -165.89 35.41
N SER A 109 -66.97 -166.56 36.05
CA SER A 109 -66.93 -167.99 36.56
C SER A 109 -67.01 -169.19 35.56
N GLU A 110 -66.44 -170.41 35.79
CA GLU A 110 -65.54 -170.96 36.84
C GLU A 110 -64.66 -172.16 36.32
N ARG A 111 -63.86 -172.83 37.18
CA ARG A 111 -62.66 -173.66 36.84
C ARG A 111 -62.87 -175.06 36.21
N LYS A 112 -62.09 -175.37 35.15
CA LYS A 112 -61.06 -176.47 35.10
C LYS A 112 -60.21 -176.44 33.81
N GLU A 113 -59.23 -177.35 33.68
CA GLU A 113 -58.05 -177.23 32.79
C GLU A 113 -58.28 -177.57 31.28
N SER A 114 -57.31 -177.16 30.46
CA SER A 114 -57.24 -177.07 28.98
C SER A 114 -57.07 -178.42 28.22
N PRO A 115 -56.97 -178.48 26.86
CA PRO A 115 -57.19 -177.50 25.75
C PRO A 115 -58.33 -178.01 24.79
N PRO A 116 -58.45 -177.75 23.46
CA PRO A 116 -57.75 -176.86 22.49
C PRO A 116 -58.70 -176.06 21.53
N VAL A 117 -58.25 -175.79 20.28
CA VAL A 117 -58.88 -175.07 19.16
C VAL A 117 -60.14 -175.72 18.57
N ASN A 118 -61.24 -174.96 18.44
CA ASN A 118 -62.16 -174.89 17.27
C ASN A 118 -63.14 -173.70 17.42
N GLY A 119 -63.99 -173.40 16.43
CA GLY A 119 -64.83 -172.17 16.41
C GLY A 119 -66.28 -172.31 15.94
N LEU A 120 -66.96 -171.15 15.78
CA LEU A 120 -68.41 -170.94 15.50
C LEU A 120 -69.35 -171.31 16.68
N PRO A 121 -70.59 -170.76 16.78
CA PRO A 121 -71.39 -170.06 15.75
C PRO A 121 -72.00 -168.68 16.15
N THR A 122 -72.92 -168.18 15.29
CA THR A 122 -74.08 -167.25 15.47
C THR A 122 -74.36 -166.67 16.87
N ASP A 123 -74.76 -165.39 17.04
CA ASP A 123 -75.58 -164.50 16.18
C ASP A 123 -75.23 -162.99 16.36
N GLN A 124 -76.01 -162.09 15.71
CA GLN A 124 -76.40 -160.72 16.13
C GLN A 124 -75.98 -159.52 15.22
N GLU A 125 -76.99 -158.80 14.71
CA GLU A 125 -76.94 -157.80 13.62
C GLU A 125 -76.15 -156.48 13.89
N GLY A 126 -75.64 -156.26 15.10
CA GLY A 126 -75.31 -154.91 15.59
C GLY A 126 -74.07 -154.22 15.00
N CYS A 127 -73.15 -154.96 14.39
CA CYS A 127 -71.78 -154.48 14.15
C CYS A 127 -71.63 -153.52 12.95
N MET A 128 -72.48 -153.62 11.93
CA MET A 128 -72.23 -152.97 10.63
C MET A 128 -72.44 -151.44 10.63
N VAL A 129 -73.35 -150.93 11.48
CA VAL A 129 -73.74 -149.50 11.52
C VAL A 129 -72.68 -148.59 12.14
N VAL A 130 -71.78 -149.14 12.96
CA VAL A 130 -70.78 -148.35 13.71
C VAL A 130 -69.64 -147.88 12.82
N PHE A 131 -69.20 -148.72 11.87
CA PHE A 131 -68.07 -148.43 10.98
C PHE A 131 -68.33 -147.24 10.06
N GLU A 132 -69.53 -147.16 9.47
CA GLU A 132 -69.87 -146.13 8.48
C GLU A 132 -69.92 -144.71 9.07
N LYS A 133 -70.39 -144.57 10.32
CA LYS A 133 -70.37 -143.28 11.05
C LYS A 133 -68.95 -142.76 11.29
N CYS A 134 -67.99 -143.64 11.55
CA CYS A 134 -66.59 -143.25 11.78
C CYS A 134 -65.97 -142.61 10.53
N VAL A 135 -66.21 -143.20 9.37
CA VAL A 135 -65.73 -142.69 8.06
C VAL A 135 -66.36 -141.33 7.75
N GLN A 136 -67.67 -141.18 7.91
CA GLN A 136 -68.37 -139.90 7.68
C GLN A 136 -67.84 -138.78 8.58
N TYR A 137 -67.55 -139.07 9.86
CA TYR A 137 -66.98 -138.07 10.79
C TYR A 137 -65.61 -137.57 10.33
N LYS A 138 -64.70 -138.46 9.88
CA LYS A 138 -63.37 -138.06 9.40
C LYS A 138 -63.43 -137.21 8.13
N TYR A 139 -64.30 -137.53 7.17
CA TYR A 139 -64.51 -136.66 6.00
C TYR A 139 -65.02 -135.27 6.39
N ALA A 140 -66.01 -135.17 7.29
CA ALA A 140 -66.53 -133.88 7.76
C ALA A 140 -65.48 -133.05 8.55
N GLN A 141 -64.56 -133.71 9.27
CA GLN A 141 -63.43 -133.06 9.94
C GLN A 141 -62.43 -132.49 8.90
N GLN A 142 -62.14 -133.25 7.84
CA GLN A 142 -61.22 -132.87 6.78
C GLN A 142 -61.78 -131.76 5.87
N GLU A 143 -63.08 -131.79 5.56
CA GLU A 143 -63.76 -130.74 4.80
C GLU A 143 -63.70 -129.38 5.53
N LYS A 144 -63.96 -129.37 6.84
CA LYS A 144 -63.80 -128.18 7.68
C LYS A 144 -62.37 -127.64 7.71
N ALA A 145 -61.36 -128.51 7.68
CA ALA A 145 -59.96 -128.09 7.60
C ALA A 145 -59.63 -127.42 6.26
N ILE A 146 -60.14 -127.96 5.15
CA ILE A 146 -60.01 -127.36 3.81
C ILE A 146 -60.73 -126.00 3.76
N GLN A 147 -61.93 -125.90 4.36
CA GLN A 147 -62.67 -124.64 4.44
C GLN A 147 -61.93 -123.58 5.30
N ARG A 148 -61.36 -123.94 6.46
CA ARG A 148 -60.48 -123.05 7.25
C ARG A 148 -59.34 -122.48 6.39
N LEU A 149 -58.62 -123.35 5.67
CA LEU A 149 -57.48 -122.96 4.82
C LEU A 149 -57.89 -122.10 3.62
N LEU A 150 -59.07 -122.35 3.02
CA LEU A 150 -59.60 -121.53 1.92
C LEU A 150 -59.96 -120.12 2.39
N GLU A 151 -60.58 -119.98 3.57
CA GLU A 151 -60.84 -118.65 4.15
C GLU A 151 -59.54 -117.92 4.53
N GLU A 152 -58.55 -118.62 5.08
CA GLU A 152 -57.26 -118.04 5.44
C GLU A 152 -56.47 -117.58 4.20
N ASN A 153 -56.47 -118.38 3.13
CA ASN A 153 -55.89 -117.99 1.84
C ASN A 153 -56.62 -116.77 1.25
N LYS A 154 -57.95 -116.69 1.38
CA LYS A 154 -58.74 -115.51 1.01
C LYS A 154 -58.37 -114.27 1.84
N ARG A 155 -58.21 -114.40 3.16
CA ARG A 155 -57.74 -113.32 4.05
C ARG A 155 -56.33 -112.83 3.67
N HIS A 156 -55.43 -113.74 3.28
CA HIS A 156 -54.11 -113.38 2.77
C HIS A 156 -54.16 -112.66 1.42
N GLN A 157 -55.05 -113.06 0.49
CA GLN A 157 -55.26 -112.34 -0.77
C GLN A 157 -55.83 -110.94 -0.54
N GLU A 158 -56.80 -110.79 0.37
CA GLU A 158 -57.36 -109.49 0.78
C GLU A 158 -56.29 -108.59 1.42
N LEU A 159 -55.41 -109.14 2.26
CA LEU A 159 -54.28 -108.41 2.84
C LEU A 159 -53.25 -107.98 1.79
N ILE A 160 -52.91 -108.85 0.83
CA ILE A 160 -51.97 -108.53 -0.28
C ILE A 160 -52.54 -107.43 -1.18
N LEU A 161 -53.85 -107.44 -1.45
CA LEU A 161 -54.53 -106.36 -2.18
C LEU A 161 -54.52 -105.04 -1.38
N GLY A 162 -54.75 -105.11 -0.07
CA GLY A 162 -54.59 -103.99 0.87
C GLY A 162 -53.19 -103.35 0.77
N ILE A 163 -52.15 -104.14 1.01
CA ILE A 163 -50.73 -103.70 0.93
C ILE A 163 -50.39 -103.16 -0.47
N CYS A 164 -50.89 -103.80 -1.54
CA CYS A 164 -50.69 -103.30 -2.90
C CYS A 164 -51.30 -101.90 -3.08
N SER A 165 -52.53 -101.68 -2.60
CA SER A 165 -53.22 -100.39 -2.70
C SER A 165 -52.57 -99.30 -1.84
N GLU A 166 -52.14 -99.60 -0.61
CA GLU A 166 -51.40 -98.68 0.27
C GLU A 166 -50.03 -98.29 -0.34
N LYS A 167 -49.33 -99.25 -0.92
CA LYS A 167 -48.08 -99.02 -1.66
C LYS A 167 -48.29 -98.09 -2.87
N ASP A 168 -49.40 -98.21 -3.58
CA ASP A 168 -49.70 -97.34 -4.73
C ASP A 168 -50.24 -95.95 -4.31
N THR A 169 -50.99 -95.82 -3.21
CA THR A 169 -51.34 -94.48 -2.66
C THR A 169 -50.11 -93.75 -2.15
N MET A 170 -49.20 -94.43 -1.43
CA MET A 170 -47.92 -93.86 -0.99
C MET A 170 -47.04 -93.44 -2.17
N ARG A 171 -47.04 -94.19 -3.26
CA ARG A 171 -46.35 -93.83 -4.51
C ARG A 171 -46.93 -92.55 -5.13
N ASP A 172 -48.25 -92.37 -5.10
CA ASP A 172 -48.90 -91.17 -5.62
C ASP A 172 -48.80 -89.96 -4.68
N GLU A 173 -48.70 -90.17 -3.37
CA GLU A 173 -48.29 -89.10 -2.45
C GLU A 173 -46.85 -88.64 -2.70
N LEU A 174 -45.91 -89.56 -2.95
CA LEU A 174 -44.52 -89.20 -3.27
C LEU A 174 -44.42 -88.41 -4.59
N LYS A 175 -45.22 -88.74 -5.61
CA LYS A 175 -45.36 -87.91 -6.82
C LYS A 175 -45.84 -86.50 -6.48
N LYS A 176 -46.94 -86.37 -5.73
CA LYS A 176 -47.50 -85.07 -5.32
C LYS A 176 -46.48 -84.24 -4.52
N ARG A 177 -45.74 -84.86 -3.59
CA ARG A 177 -44.67 -84.20 -2.83
C ARG A 177 -43.56 -83.68 -3.76
N ALA A 178 -43.05 -84.52 -4.67
CA ALA A 178 -42.03 -84.11 -5.65
C ALA A 178 -42.55 -83.04 -6.64
N GLU A 179 -43.83 -83.05 -6.99
CA GLU A 179 -44.47 -82.02 -7.80
C GLU A 179 -44.57 -80.69 -7.05
N THR A 180 -44.95 -80.69 -5.76
CA THR A 180 -44.91 -79.47 -4.92
C THR A 180 -43.49 -78.98 -4.69
N GLU A 181 -42.52 -79.85 -4.44
CA GLU A 181 -41.11 -79.50 -4.30
C GLU A 181 -40.57 -78.84 -5.58
N LYS A 182 -40.88 -79.41 -6.75
CA LYS A 182 -40.56 -78.82 -8.05
C LYS A 182 -41.21 -77.45 -8.23
N GLN A 183 -42.46 -77.27 -7.81
CA GLN A 183 -43.12 -75.95 -7.83
C GLN A 183 -42.39 -74.96 -6.92
N HIS A 184 -42.06 -75.35 -5.68
CA HIS A 184 -41.27 -74.52 -4.74
C HIS A 184 -39.92 -74.13 -5.31
N ILE A 185 -39.15 -75.07 -5.89
CA ILE A 185 -37.86 -74.79 -6.56
C ILE A 185 -38.04 -73.80 -7.73
N THR A 186 -39.10 -73.93 -8.54
CA THR A 186 -39.37 -72.94 -9.61
C THR A 186 -39.87 -71.60 -9.11
N SER A 187 -40.40 -71.52 -7.88
CA SER A 187 -40.78 -70.26 -7.23
C SER A 187 -39.55 -69.57 -6.65
N ILE A 188 -38.71 -70.31 -5.92
CA ILE A 188 -37.41 -69.86 -5.38
C ILE A 188 -36.56 -69.26 -6.49
N LYS A 189 -36.37 -69.97 -7.62
CA LYS A 189 -35.58 -69.46 -8.76
C LYS A 189 -36.12 -68.17 -9.40
N LYS A 190 -37.43 -67.92 -9.32
CA LYS A 190 -38.03 -66.65 -9.77
C LYS A 190 -37.78 -65.53 -8.76
N LEU A 191 -37.79 -65.83 -7.47
CA LEU A 191 -37.48 -64.89 -6.40
C LEU A 191 -35.98 -64.54 -6.39
N GLU A 192 -35.10 -65.53 -6.56
CA GLU A 192 -33.66 -65.36 -6.72
C GLU A 192 -33.35 -64.41 -7.90
N GLY A 193 -33.87 -64.72 -9.09
CA GLY A 193 -33.71 -63.85 -10.26
C GLY A 193 -34.26 -62.44 -10.06
N ARG A 194 -35.41 -62.27 -9.40
CA ARG A 194 -35.95 -60.94 -9.10
C ARG A 194 -35.12 -60.18 -8.04
N VAL A 195 -34.46 -60.89 -7.11
CA VAL A 195 -33.49 -60.28 -6.18
C VAL A 195 -32.23 -59.84 -6.91
N GLU A 196 -31.71 -60.63 -7.86
CA GLU A 196 -30.58 -60.22 -8.71
C GLU A 196 -30.90 -58.98 -9.57
N GLU A 197 -32.09 -58.95 -10.18
CA GLU A 197 -32.60 -57.76 -10.89
C GLU A 197 -32.68 -56.53 -9.97
N LEU A 198 -33.29 -56.66 -8.79
CA LEU A 198 -33.43 -55.56 -7.82
C LEU A 198 -32.08 -55.08 -7.28
N LEU A 199 -31.12 -55.98 -7.05
CA LEU A 199 -29.76 -55.62 -6.65
C LEU A 199 -29.03 -54.86 -7.76
N LYS A 200 -29.25 -55.23 -9.03
CA LYS A 200 -28.71 -54.51 -10.19
C LYS A 200 -29.36 -53.14 -10.37
N GLU A 201 -30.69 -53.06 -10.31
CA GLU A 201 -31.47 -51.80 -10.34
C GLU A 201 -31.00 -50.84 -9.23
N LEU A 202 -30.81 -51.35 -8.01
CA LEU A 202 -30.34 -50.58 -6.85
C LEU A 202 -28.88 -50.12 -7.01
N LYS A 203 -28.00 -50.96 -7.55
CA LYS A 203 -26.62 -50.56 -7.87
C LYS A 203 -26.60 -49.46 -8.93
N GLU A 204 -27.28 -49.64 -10.04
CA GLU A 204 -27.35 -48.63 -11.10
C GLU A 204 -27.95 -47.30 -10.59
N SER A 205 -28.96 -47.37 -9.72
CA SER A 205 -29.56 -46.19 -9.09
C SER A 205 -28.55 -45.46 -8.17
N ARG A 206 -27.81 -46.21 -7.35
CA ARG A 206 -26.72 -45.69 -6.51
C ARG A 206 -25.61 -45.03 -7.34
N ASP A 207 -25.17 -45.67 -8.42
CA ASP A 207 -24.09 -45.16 -9.26
C ASP A 207 -24.53 -43.89 -10.01
N LYS A 208 -25.80 -43.83 -10.47
CA LYS A 208 -26.43 -42.60 -11.01
C LYS A 208 -26.48 -41.48 -9.98
N LEU A 209 -26.85 -41.78 -8.73
CA LEU A 209 -26.90 -40.79 -7.64
C LEU A 209 -25.50 -40.25 -7.28
N ILE A 210 -24.47 -41.11 -7.27
CA ILE A 210 -23.08 -40.70 -7.04
C ILE A 210 -22.60 -39.74 -8.13
N HIS A 211 -22.90 -40.01 -9.40
CA HIS A 211 -22.55 -39.09 -10.49
C HIS A 211 -23.31 -37.77 -10.42
N GLN A 212 -24.58 -37.77 -10.00
CA GLN A 212 -25.36 -36.54 -9.79
C GLN A 212 -24.81 -35.70 -8.63
N ASP A 213 -24.45 -36.32 -7.50
CA ASP A 213 -23.79 -35.67 -6.37
C ASP A 213 -22.42 -35.07 -6.75
N GLN A 214 -21.60 -35.82 -7.50
CA GLN A 214 -20.32 -35.32 -8.02
C GLN A 214 -20.50 -34.14 -8.97
N ALA A 215 -21.46 -34.19 -9.89
CA ALA A 215 -21.76 -33.10 -10.81
C ALA A 215 -22.29 -31.86 -10.08
N ALA A 216 -23.18 -32.03 -9.10
CA ALA A 216 -23.69 -30.95 -8.27
C ALA A 216 -22.57 -30.30 -7.44
N LYS A 217 -21.65 -31.09 -6.86
CA LYS A 217 -20.47 -30.59 -6.14
C LYS A 217 -19.52 -29.83 -7.07
N ALA A 218 -19.26 -30.31 -8.27
CA ALA A 218 -18.44 -29.61 -9.26
C ALA A 218 -19.05 -28.26 -9.67
N ALA A 219 -20.36 -28.22 -9.94
CA ALA A 219 -21.10 -27.00 -10.27
C ALA A 219 -21.12 -26.01 -9.10
N LEU A 220 -21.34 -26.47 -7.86
CA LEU A 220 -21.29 -25.63 -6.67
C LEU A 220 -19.89 -25.02 -6.46
N GLN A 221 -18.82 -25.81 -6.62
CA GLN A 221 -17.46 -25.28 -6.53
C GLN A 221 -17.14 -24.27 -7.65
N GLN A 222 -17.65 -24.47 -8.88
CA GLN A 222 -17.50 -23.48 -9.95
C GLN A 222 -18.23 -22.19 -9.59
N MET A 223 -19.50 -22.26 -9.18
CA MET A 223 -20.27 -21.08 -8.75
C MET A 223 -19.62 -20.37 -7.56
N GLN A 224 -19.00 -21.09 -6.62
CA GLN A 224 -18.23 -20.52 -5.52
C GLN A 224 -16.96 -19.79 -6.02
N ARG A 225 -16.20 -20.39 -6.95
CA ARG A 225 -15.02 -19.75 -7.56
C ARG A 225 -15.41 -18.49 -8.34
N GLU A 226 -16.48 -18.53 -9.12
CA GLU A 226 -16.99 -17.35 -9.83
C GLU A 226 -17.53 -16.27 -8.89
N MET A 227 -18.21 -16.65 -7.79
CA MET A 227 -18.65 -15.72 -6.75
C MET A 227 -17.46 -15.02 -6.08
N ALA A 228 -16.44 -15.79 -5.67
CA ALA A 228 -15.23 -15.25 -5.06
C ALA A 228 -14.54 -14.25 -6.01
N TYR A 229 -14.38 -14.62 -7.29
CA TYR A 229 -13.79 -13.76 -8.32
C TYR A 229 -14.62 -12.48 -8.58
N ARG A 230 -15.96 -12.57 -8.60
CA ARG A 230 -16.85 -11.40 -8.72
C ARG A 230 -16.74 -10.48 -7.50
N VAL A 231 -16.64 -11.03 -6.28
CA VAL A 231 -16.43 -10.26 -5.05
C VAL A 231 -15.05 -9.59 -5.05
N GLU A 232 -13.99 -10.30 -5.46
CA GLU A 232 -12.64 -9.74 -5.58
C GLU A 232 -12.57 -8.60 -6.60
N GLN A 233 -13.20 -8.75 -7.78
CA GLN A 233 -13.34 -7.66 -8.76
C GLN A 233 -14.10 -6.44 -8.22
N LEU A 234 -15.15 -6.66 -7.42
CA LEU A 234 -15.94 -5.57 -6.83
C LEU A 234 -15.15 -4.86 -5.73
N ASN A 235 -14.49 -5.60 -4.84
CA ASN A 235 -13.60 -5.04 -3.81
C ASN A 235 -12.50 -4.21 -4.45
N LYS A 236 -11.81 -4.73 -5.48
CA LYS A 236 -10.78 -3.99 -6.22
C LYS A 236 -11.29 -2.66 -6.79
N LYS A 237 -12.49 -2.63 -7.36
CA LYS A 237 -13.12 -1.40 -7.86
C LYS A 237 -13.51 -0.42 -6.74
N CYS A 238 -13.93 -0.93 -5.58
CA CYS A 238 -14.19 -0.11 -4.39
C CYS A 238 -12.89 0.50 -3.84
N ASP A 239 -11.80 -0.27 -3.82
CA ASP A 239 -10.47 0.20 -3.38
C ASP A 239 -9.86 1.19 -4.38
N GLU A 240 -10.01 0.97 -5.69
CA GLU A 240 -9.64 1.91 -6.74
C GLU A 240 -10.40 3.24 -6.60
N ALA A 241 -11.74 3.20 -6.48
CA ALA A 241 -12.56 4.39 -6.27
C ALA A 241 -12.27 5.11 -4.93
N ARG A 242 -11.87 4.35 -3.90
CA ARG A 242 -11.42 4.90 -2.62
C ARG A 242 -10.08 5.62 -2.76
N GLN A 243 -9.10 5.02 -3.45
CA GLN A 243 -7.81 5.64 -3.74
C GLN A 243 -7.98 6.90 -4.62
N GLU A 244 -8.89 6.88 -5.60
CA GLU A 244 -9.22 8.07 -6.39
C GLU A 244 -9.82 9.19 -5.54
N LYS A 245 -10.73 8.88 -4.62
CA LYS A 245 -11.29 9.84 -3.65
C LYS A 245 -10.21 10.42 -2.74
N GLU A 246 -9.36 9.57 -2.14
CA GLU A 246 -8.27 9.99 -1.26
C GLU A 246 -7.23 10.83 -2.04
N ALA A 247 -6.92 10.47 -3.28
CA ALA A 247 -6.07 11.27 -4.17
C ALA A 247 -6.72 12.60 -4.60
N MET A 248 -8.04 12.67 -4.74
CA MET A 248 -8.77 13.91 -5.00
C MET A 248 -8.72 14.84 -3.78
N VAL A 249 -8.95 14.32 -2.57
CA VAL A 249 -8.79 15.11 -1.33
C VAL A 249 -7.36 15.63 -1.20
N MET A 250 -6.35 14.79 -1.45
CA MET A 250 -4.94 15.22 -1.42
C MET A 250 -4.59 16.25 -2.51
N LYS A 251 -5.29 16.26 -3.65
CA LYS A 251 -5.17 17.34 -4.65
C LYS A 251 -5.83 18.64 -4.18
N TYR A 252 -7.02 18.54 -3.57
CA TYR A 252 -7.73 19.71 -3.02
C TYR A 252 -6.92 20.37 -1.90
N VAL A 253 -6.45 19.61 -0.91
CA VAL A 253 -5.65 20.11 0.22
C VAL A 253 -4.35 20.78 -0.25
N ARG A 254 -3.69 20.27 -1.30
CA ARG A 254 -2.54 20.95 -1.91
C ARG A 254 -2.94 22.27 -2.57
N GLY A 255 -3.99 22.28 -3.40
CA GLY A 255 -4.48 23.49 -4.05
C GLY A 255 -4.98 24.56 -3.07
N GLU A 256 -5.59 24.15 -1.96
CA GLU A 256 -6.01 25.04 -0.87
C GLU A 256 -4.81 25.59 -0.11
N LYS A 257 -3.81 24.77 0.20
CA LYS A 257 -2.54 25.25 0.78
C LYS A 257 -1.85 26.24 -0.15
N GLU A 258 -1.69 25.90 -1.44
CA GLU A 258 -1.10 26.78 -2.46
C GLU A 258 -1.88 28.10 -2.57
N ALA A 259 -3.21 28.07 -2.49
CA ALA A 259 -4.05 29.27 -2.47
C ALA A 259 -3.89 30.11 -1.18
N LEU A 260 -3.66 29.49 -0.03
CA LEU A 260 -3.37 30.18 1.24
C LEU A 260 -1.97 30.80 1.24
N ASP A 261 -0.95 30.06 0.79
CA ASP A 261 0.42 30.55 0.62
C ASP A 261 0.44 31.76 -0.35
N LEU A 262 -0.26 31.66 -1.50
CA LEU A 262 -0.40 32.76 -2.46
C LEU A 262 -1.18 33.97 -1.90
N ARG A 263 -2.18 33.77 -1.02
CA ARG A 263 -2.86 34.87 -0.32
C ARG A 263 -1.92 35.58 0.65
N ARG A 264 -1.18 34.84 1.45
CA ARG A 264 -0.21 35.39 2.41
C ARG A 264 0.90 36.17 1.70
N ASP A 265 1.43 35.62 0.60
CA ASP A 265 2.45 36.29 -0.20
C ASP A 265 1.89 37.55 -0.87
N LYS A 266 0.66 37.51 -1.42
CA LYS A 266 -0.05 38.69 -1.91
C LYS A 266 -0.19 39.77 -0.83
N GLU A 267 -0.67 39.42 0.36
CA GLU A 267 -0.82 40.37 1.48
C GLU A 267 0.52 40.98 1.92
N SER A 268 1.61 40.20 1.88
CA SER A 268 2.97 40.69 2.14
C SER A 268 3.43 41.70 1.06
N LEU A 269 3.08 41.46 -0.20
CA LEU A 269 3.38 42.35 -1.32
C LEU A 269 2.51 43.62 -1.27
N GLU A 270 1.24 43.52 -0.88
CA GLU A 270 0.35 44.67 -0.66
C GLU A 270 0.77 45.49 0.57
N LYS A 271 1.39 44.88 1.60
CA LYS A 271 2.05 45.60 2.71
C LYS A 271 3.28 46.37 2.20
N ARG A 272 4.21 45.68 1.52
CA ARG A 272 5.41 46.30 0.93
C ARG A 272 5.09 47.41 -0.07
N LEU A 273 4.04 47.26 -0.87
CA LEU A 273 3.55 48.27 -1.80
C LEU A 273 3.05 49.52 -1.07
N ARG A 274 2.26 49.36 0.01
CA ARG A 274 1.81 50.49 0.85
C ARG A 274 2.98 51.20 1.54
N GLU A 275 4.01 50.47 1.94
CA GLU A 275 5.24 51.03 2.51
C GLU A 275 6.05 51.80 1.46
N ALA A 276 6.20 51.25 0.26
CA ALA A 276 6.85 51.93 -0.87
C ALA A 276 6.09 53.21 -1.30
N THR A 277 4.75 53.19 -1.35
CA THR A 277 3.95 54.38 -1.66
C THR A 277 4.16 55.47 -0.61
N LYS A 278 4.14 55.13 0.69
CA LYS A 278 4.44 56.10 1.77
C LYS A 278 5.82 56.72 1.64
N GLU A 279 6.83 55.95 1.23
CA GLU A 279 8.18 56.48 0.97
C GLU A 279 8.20 57.40 -0.25
N VAL A 280 7.49 57.07 -1.34
CA VAL A 280 7.31 57.95 -2.50
C VAL A 280 6.64 59.26 -2.10
N ASP A 281 5.57 59.22 -1.31
CA ASP A 281 4.88 60.41 -0.78
C ASP A 281 5.82 61.26 0.09
N ARG A 282 6.63 60.63 0.96
CA ARG A 282 7.64 61.30 1.79
C ARG A 282 8.71 62.00 0.96
N GLN A 283 9.19 61.35 -0.10
CA GLN A 283 10.17 61.95 -1.01
C GLN A 283 9.55 63.06 -1.87
N ALA A 284 8.27 62.95 -2.27
CA ALA A 284 7.54 64.01 -2.95
C ALA A 284 7.35 65.25 -2.05
N LEU A 285 6.98 65.06 -0.78
CA LEU A 285 6.92 66.13 0.21
C LEU A 285 8.29 66.81 0.41
N ARG A 286 9.38 66.03 0.51
CA ARG A 286 10.74 66.55 0.58
C ARG A 286 11.14 67.32 -0.69
N GLY A 287 10.76 66.83 -1.86
CA GLY A 287 10.96 67.50 -3.15
C GLY A 287 10.26 68.86 -3.21
N ASN A 288 9.01 68.92 -2.73
CA ASN A 288 8.25 70.17 -2.65
C ASN A 288 8.88 71.18 -1.67
N GLN A 289 9.37 70.74 -0.51
CA GLN A 289 10.11 71.57 0.44
C GLN A 289 11.40 72.14 -0.18
N LEU A 290 12.17 71.30 -0.87
CA LEU A 290 13.39 71.74 -1.57
C LEU A 290 13.09 72.69 -2.74
N ALA A 291 11.98 72.51 -3.45
CA ALA A 291 11.51 73.44 -4.48
C ALA A 291 11.08 74.79 -3.88
N GLN A 292 10.41 74.80 -2.73
CA GLN A 292 10.04 76.01 -2.00
C GLN A 292 11.28 76.79 -1.52
N GLU A 293 12.24 76.11 -0.90
CA GLU A 293 13.50 76.74 -0.47
C GLU A 293 14.34 77.23 -1.65
N LYS A 294 14.38 76.50 -2.77
CA LYS A 294 14.98 76.99 -4.02
C LYS A 294 14.31 78.28 -4.50
N GLY A 295 12.98 78.35 -4.47
CA GLY A 295 12.22 79.55 -4.81
C GLY A 295 12.52 80.74 -3.89
N ARG A 296 12.60 80.48 -2.58
CA ARG A 296 12.97 81.50 -1.57
C ARG A 296 14.40 82.01 -1.75
N LEU A 297 15.35 81.12 -2.07
CA LEU A 297 16.74 81.47 -2.37
C LEU A 297 16.87 82.25 -3.68
N GLN A 298 16.09 81.91 -4.71
CA GLN A 298 16.03 82.70 -5.96
C GLN A 298 15.53 84.12 -5.69
N GLN A 299 14.41 84.29 -4.96
CA GLN A 299 13.89 85.61 -4.59
C GLN A 299 14.91 86.45 -3.78
N LEU A 300 15.69 85.80 -2.90
CA LEU A 300 16.77 86.45 -2.16
C LEU A 300 17.94 86.87 -3.06
N TYR A 301 18.31 86.02 -4.03
CA TYR A 301 19.30 86.33 -5.05
C TYR A 301 18.84 87.52 -5.93
N ASP A 302 17.62 87.48 -6.47
CA ASP A 302 17.04 88.53 -7.31
C ASP A 302 16.99 89.87 -6.57
N ALA A 303 16.65 89.85 -5.27
CA ALA A 303 16.69 91.04 -4.41
C ALA A 303 18.10 91.59 -4.21
N LYS A 304 19.11 90.72 -4.05
CA LYS A 304 20.52 91.13 -3.90
C LYS A 304 21.15 91.61 -5.22
N GLU A 305 20.79 91.01 -6.35
CA GLU A 305 21.10 91.56 -7.66
C GLU A 305 20.43 92.94 -7.84
N GLY A 306 19.20 93.11 -7.35
CA GLY A 306 18.51 94.39 -7.27
C GLY A 306 19.24 95.46 -6.43
N GLU A 307 19.82 95.08 -5.28
CA GLU A 307 20.67 95.94 -4.44
C GLU A 307 21.99 96.30 -5.12
N VAL A 308 22.72 95.32 -5.67
CA VAL A 308 23.97 95.55 -6.42
C VAL A 308 23.72 96.53 -7.57
N ASN A 309 22.65 96.35 -8.33
CA ASN A 309 22.26 97.28 -9.39
C ASN A 309 21.89 98.69 -8.88
N ARG A 310 21.48 98.88 -7.62
CA ARG A 310 21.33 100.24 -7.04
C ARG A 310 22.69 100.84 -6.72
N PHE A 311 23.53 100.11 -5.99
CA PHE A 311 24.88 100.57 -5.63
C PHE A 311 25.74 100.88 -6.87
N SER A 312 25.65 100.10 -7.95
CA SER A 312 26.32 100.43 -9.22
C SER A 312 25.89 101.77 -9.81
N ARG A 313 24.58 102.11 -9.76
CA ARG A 313 24.09 103.42 -10.23
C ARG A 313 24.51 104.55 -9.30
N GLU A 314 24.63 104.30 -8.00
CA GLU A 314 25.15 105.27 -7.02
C GLU A 314 26.66 105.51 -7.21
N VAL A 315 27.43 104.46 -7.53
CA VAL A 315 28.85 104.58 -7.90
C VAL A 315 29.05 105.40 -9.18
N GLU A 316 28.23 105.21 -10.22
CA GLU A 316 28.32 106.06 -11.43
C GLU A 316 27.95 107.53 -11.14
N LYS A 317 26.92 107.80 -10.34
CA LYS A 317 26.60 109.18 -9.89
C LYS A 317 27.76 109.81 -9.12
N LEU A 318 28.37 109.07 -8.19
CA LEU A 318 29.52 109.58 -7.42
C LEU A 318 30.73 109.83 -8.31
N LYS A 319 30.96 109.04 -9.37
CA LYS A 319 31.98 109.33 -10.39
C LYS A 319 31.67 110.61 -11.17
N GLU A 320 30.41 110.84 -11.56
CA GLU A 320 29.97 112.07 -12.23
C GLU A 320 30.15 113.31 -11.33
N GLU A 321 29.79 113.20 -10.04
CA GLU A 321 30.01 114.23 -9.04
C GLU A 321 31.50 114.51 -8.83
N ILE A 322 32.33 113.48 -8.64
CA ILE A 322 33.80 113.61 -8.52
C ILE A 322 34.39 114.28 -9.77
N ASN A 323 33.92 113.94 -10.97
CA ASN A 323 34.35 114.58 -12.22
C ASN A 323 33.92 116.06 -12.27
N SER A 324 32.69 116.38 -11.87
CA SER A 324 32.19 117.75 -11.73
C SER A 324 33.04 118.58 -10.75
N HIS A 325 33.39 118.00 -9.59
CA HIS A 325 34.29 118.61 -8.62
C HIS A 325 35.71 118.77 -9.16
N LEU A 326 36.26 117.79 -9.87
CA LEU A 326 37.57 117.86 -10.52
C LEU A 326 37.63 118.98 -11.58
N ILE A 327 36.56 119.18 -12.35
CA ILE A 327 36.44 120.29 -13.31
C ILE A 327 36.40 121.64 -12.56
N LYS A 328 35.61 121.77 -11.49
CA LYS A 328 35.54 122.98 -10.65
C LYS A 328 36.89 123.32 -10.01
N VAL A 329 37.61 122.31 -9.49
CA VAL A 329 38.95 122.48 -8.92
C VAL A 329 39.96 122.91 -9.98
N LYS A 330 39.98 122.28 -11.16
CA LYS A 330 40.84 122.70 -12.29
C LYS A 330 40.54 124.14 -12.73
N TRP A 331 39.27 124.55 -12.77
CA TRP A 331 38.87 125.92 -13.07
C TRP A 331 39.36 126.90 -12.01
N ALA A 332 39.14 126.62 -10.73
CA ALA A 332 39.60 127.46 -9.62
C ALA A 332 41.14 127.56 -9.56
N GLN A 333 41.85 126.46 -9.82
CA GLN A 333 43.32 126.42 -9.91
C GLN A 333 43.84 127.28 -11.07
N ASN A 334 43.21 127.21 -12.25
CA ASN A 334 43.56 128.07 -13.39
C ASN A 334 43.23 129.55 -13.11
N LYS A 335 42.10 129.84 -12.44
CA LYS A 335 41.71 131.20 -12.04
C LYS A 335 42.71 131.79 -11.05
N LEU A 336 43.03 131.08 -9.98
CA LEU A 336 44.05 131.47 -8.99
C LEU A 336 45.42 131.66 -9.64
N LYS A 337 45.80 130.80 -10.60
CA LYS A 337 47.04 130.99 -11.37
C LYS A 337 47.03 132.32 -12.15
N SER A 338 45.94 132.62 -12.88
CA SER A 338 45.82 133.88 -13.62
C SER A 338 45.85 135.11 -12.71
N GLU A 339 45.31 135.02 -11.49
CA GLU A 339 45.35 136.08 -10.49
C GLU A 339 46.72 136.23 -9.84
N ALA A 340 47.44 135.12 -9.62
CA ALA A 340 48.83 135.14 -9.15
C ALA A 340 49.79 135.73 -10.19
N ASP A 341 49.62 135.39 -11.47
CA ASP A 341 50.38 135.97 -12.58
C ASP A 341 50.07 137.47 -12.74
N ALA A 342 48.80 137.89 -12.65
CA ALA A 342 48.43 139.31 -12.65
C ALA A 342 48.94 140.07 -11.41
N HIS A 343 48.90 139.48 -10.22
CA HIS A 343 49.45 140.07 -9.00
C HIS A 343 50.98 140.18 -9.05
N LYS A 344 51.66 139.25 -9.73
CA LYS A 344 53.10 139.37 -10.01
C LYS A 344 53.37 140.58 -10.90
N GLU A 345 52.61 140.76 -11.99
CA GLU A 345 52.73 141.91 -12.88
C GLU A 345 52.48 143.25 -12.16
N THR A 346 51.46 143.36 -11.32
CA THR A 346 51.21 144.58 -10.54
C THR A 346 52.25 144.82 -9.45
N LYS A 347 52.80 143.76 -8.83
CA LYS A 347 53.91 143.87 -7.87
C LYS A 347 55.22 144.34 -8.52
N ASP A 348 55.52 143.88 -9.73
CA ASP A 348 56.72 144.30 -10.45
C ASP A 348 56.55 145.74 -10.99
N LYS A 349 55.34 146.14 -11.44
CA LYS A 349 54.99 147.55 -11.72
C LYS A 349 55.10 148.44 -10.47
N LEU A 350 54.68 147.96 -9.30
CA LEU A 350 54.79 148.70 -8.03
C LEU A 350 56.25 148.87 -7.60
N ARG A 351 57.12 147.90 -7.89
CA ARG A 351 58.58 148.04 -7.68
C ARG A 351 59.16 149.11 -8.60
N GLU A 352 58.75 149.15 -9.86
CA GLU A 352 59.17 150.16 -10.83
C GLU A 352 58.74 151.58 -10.40
N THR A 353 57.49 151.77 -9.97
CA THR A 353 57.02 153.08 -9.47
C THR A 353 57.65 153.46 -8.13
N THR A 354 57.91 152.48 -7.25
CA THR A 354 58.64 152.73 -5.99
C THR A 354 60.08 153.18 -6.27
N SER A 355 60.76 152.58 -7.26
CA SER A 355 62.11 152.98 -7.68
C SER A 355 62.15 154.43 -8.21
N LYS A 356 61.16 154.80 -9.03
CA LYS A 356 60.98 156.18 -9.51
C LYS A 356 60.66 157.15 -8.36
N LEU A 357 59.92 156.71 -7.35
CA LEU A 357 59.62 157.50 -6.16
C LEU A 357 60.84 157.67 -5.24
N THR A 358 61.73 156.67 -5.12
CA THR A 358 63.00 156.84 -4.38
C THR A 358 63.93 157.81 -5.10
N GLN A 359 64.04 157.72 -6.44
CA GLN A 359 64.80 158.70 -7.23
C GLN A 359 64.26 160.13 -7.05
N ALA A 360 62.94 160.34 -7.18
CA ALA A 360 62.32 161.65 -6.96
C ALA A 360 62.46 162.14 -5.49
N LYS A 361 62.57 161.23 -4.51
CA LYS A 361 62.89 161.57 -3.13
C LYS A 361 64.35 162.00 -2.96
N GLU A 362 65.29 161.33 -3.60
CA GLU A 362 66.71 161.71 -3.59
C GLU A 362 66.92 163.07 -4.26
N GLU A 363 66.25 163.33 -5.39
CA GLU A 363 66.21 164.63 -6.06
C GLU A 363 65.62 165.74 -5.16
N THR A 364 64.50 165.48 -4.47
CA THR A 364 63.90 166.47 -3.54
C THR A 364 64.64 166.61 -2.20
N GLU A 365 65.36 165.60 -1.74
CA GLU A 365 66.27 165.68 -0.59
C GLU A 365 67.48 166.55 -0.92
N GLN A 366 68.04 166.40 -2.12
CA GLN A 366 69.14 167.23 -2.63
C GLN A 366 68.73 168.71 -2.76
N ILE A 367 67.51 168.98 -3.24
CA ILE A 367 66.92 170.33 -3.22
C ILE A 367 66.78 170.86 -1.78
N ARG A 368 66.23 170.06 -0.86
CA ARG A 368 66.01 170.50 0.53
C ARG A 368 67.32 170.81 1.26
N LYS A 369 68.39 170.09 0.94
CA LYS A 369 69.74 170.31 1.46
C LYS A 369 70.32 171.64 1.00
N ASN A 370 70.21 171.95 -0.30
CA ASN A 370 70.56 173.27 -0.85
C ASN A 370 69.75 174.41 -0.19
N CYS A 371 68.48 174.18 0.14
CA CYS A 371 67.66 175.16 0.85
C CYS A 371 68.08 175.33 2.33
N GLN A 372 68.48 174.26 3.04
CA GLN A 372 68.88 174.36 4.45
C GLN A 372 70.17 175.16 4.65
N ASP A 373 71.16 175.00 3.77
CA ASP A 373 72.39 175.79 3.86
C ASP A 373 72.20 177.27 3.48
N MET A 374 71.17 177.59 2.69
CA MET A 374 70.72 178.97 2.42
C MET A 374 70.00 179.61 3.63
N ILE A 375 69.31 178.82 4.45
CA ILE A 375 68.56 179.32 5.62
C ILE A 375 69.51 179.56 6.81
N ARG A 376 70.59 178.78 6.92
CA ARG A 376 71.57 178.85 8.02
C ARG A 376 72.24 180.22 8.15
N THR A 377 72.39 180.97 7.06
CA THR A 377 72.99 182.32 7.01
C THR A 377 72.00 183.46 7.28
N TYR A 378 70.73 183.17 7.57
CA TYR A 378 69.65 184.15 7.69
C TYR A 378 68.95 184.18 9.06
N GLN A 379 69.46 183.44 10.06
CA GLN A 379 68.79 183.22 11.35
C GLN A 379 69.64 183.59 12.59
N GLU A 380 70.53 184.58 12.46
CA GLU A 380 71.30 185.16 13.57
C GLU A 380 70.79 186.56 14.02
N SER A 381 69.57 186.97 13.61
CA SER A 381 68.99 188.28 13.95
C SER A 381 67.56 188.21 14.55
N GLU A 382 67.52 188.19 15.88
CA GLU A 382 66.47 188.66 16.81
C GLU A 382 64.96 188.32 16.58
N GLU A 383 64.52 187.30 17.32
CA GLU A 383 63.51 187.34 18.39
C GLU A 383 62.29 188.33 18.40
N LEU A 384 61.08 187.73 18.41
CA LEU A 384 59.99 187.90 19.42
C LEU A 384 59.24 189.28 19.54
N LYS A 385 58.09 189.46 20.22
CA LYS A 385 57.20 188.60 21.05
C LYS A 385 55.75 189.16 21.16
N SER A 386 54.85 188.31 21.68
CA SER A 386 53.75 188.61 22.64
C SER A 386 52.29 188.49 22.17
N ASN A 387 51.45 188.05 23.13
CA ASN A 387 49.99 187.90 23.07
C ASN A 387 49.34 188.84 24.10
N GLU A 388 48.03 189.08 23.98
CA GLU A 388 47.17 189.42 25.13
C GLU A 388 45.79 188.78 24.96
N LEU A 389 45.18 188.32 26.06
CA LEU A 389 43.95 187.52 26.06
C LEU A 389 43.25 187.65 27.42
N ASP A 390 42.26 188.53 27.54
CA ASP A 390 41.16 188.30 28.50
C ASP A 390 39.87 189.07 28.17
N ALA A 391 38.82 188.31 27.84
CA ALA A 391 37.45 188.82 27.64
C ALA A 391 36.39 187.70 27.82
N LYS A 392 36.70 186.65 28.58
CA LYS A 392 36.04 185.34 28.45
C LYS A 392 35.20 184.87 29.66
N LEU A 393 34.80 185.80 30.54
CA LEU A 393 34.35 185.48 31.90
C LEU A 393 32.92 185.96 32.27
N ARG A 394 31.98 185.99 31.32
CA ARG A 394 30.56 186.33 31.64
C ARG A 394 29.48 185.50 30.94
N GLU A 395 29.85 184.59 30.06
CA GLU A 395 28.92 183.69 29.33
C GLU A 395 28.81 182.31 30.02
N THR A 396 29.95 181.81 30.52
CA THR A 396 30.16 180.48 31.12
C THR A 396 29.38 180.16 32.40
N LYS A 397 28.49 181.06 32.86
CA LYS A 397 27.71 180.90 34.09
C LYS A 397 26.32 180.29 33.87
N GLY A 398 25.75 180.42 32.67
CA GLY A 398 24.46 179.80 32.31
C GLY A 398 24.59 178.33 31.90
N GLU A 399 25.69 177.98 31.24
CA GLU A 399 25.99 176.61 30.79
C GLU A 399 26.12 175.63 31.97
N LEU A 400 26.69 176.11 33.09
CA LEU A 400 27.03 175.31 34.27
C LEU A 400 25.80 174.74 35.01
N GLU A 401 24.66 175.42 35.01
CA GLU A 401 23.43 174.91 35.64
C GLU A 401 22.77 173.84 34.77
N LYS A 402 22.76 174.04 33.44
CA LYS A 402 22.28 173.04 32.49
C LYS A 402 23.09 171.75 32.56
N HIS A 403 24.42 171.89 32.66
CA HIS A 403 25.35 170.77 32.78
C HIS A 403 25.13 169.93 34.05
N LYS A 404 24.60 170.53 35.14
CA LYS A 404 24.26 169.81 36.38
C LYS A 404 22.98 168.98 36.25
N GLN A 405 21.92 169.53 35.65
CA GLN A 405 20.68 168.77 35.43
C GLN A 405 20.93 167.59 34.50
N GLU A 406 21.66 167.83 33.40
CA GLU A 406 22.06 166.78 32.45
C GLU A 406 22.95 165.71 33.12
N GLN A 407 23.78 166.05 34.12
CA GLN A 407 24.51 165.06 34.94
C GLN A 407 23.58 164.19 35.80
N THR A 408 22.58 164.76 36.48
CA THR A 408 21.63 163.96 37.28
C THR A 408 20.82 162.99 36.43
N ASP A 409 20.36 163.43 35.25
CA ASP A 409 19.58 162.58 34.35
C ASP A 409 20.43 161.47 33.73
N GLN A 410 21.70 161.75 33.41
CA GLN A 410 22.67 160.73 33.00
C GLN A 410 22.95 159.71 34.12
N LEU A 411 23.12 160.15 35.37
CA LEU A 411 23.34 159.27 36.52
C LEU A 411 22.15 158.33 36.77
N GLU A 412 20.92 158.81 36.60
CA GLU A 412 19.72 157.96 36.73
C GLU A 412 19.62 156.94 35.59
N VAL A 413 19.92 157.34 34.34
CA VAL A 413 20.01 156.40 33.20
C VAL A 413 21.13 155.36 33.42
N HIS A 414 22.26 155.74 34.02
CA HIS A 414 23.31 154.78 34.41
C HIS A 414 22.84 153.85 35.53
N ARG A 415 22.06 154.33 36.50
CA ARG A 415 21.49 153.51 37.59
C ARG A 415 20.48 152.48 37.08
N VAL A 416 19.62 152.86 36.13
CA VAL A 416 18.67 151.92 35.49
C VAL A 416 19.44 150.86 34.68
N LYS A 417 20.38 151.27 33.83
CA LYS A 417 21.21 150.33 33.04
C LYS A 417 22.07 149.40 33.90
N ALA A 418 22.53 149.86 35.06
CA ALA A 418 23.23 148.99 36.02
C ALA A 418 22.30 147.88 36.54
N LYS A 419 21.06 148.21 36.89
CA LYS A 419 20.05 147.22 37.32
C LYS A 419 19.66 146.25 36.22
N GLU A 420 19.40 146.73 35.00
CA GLU A 420 19.11 145.87 33.85
C GLU A 420 20.25 144.85 33.60
N LEU A 421 21.50 145.28 33.78
CA LEU A 421 22.69 144.45 33.64
C LEU A 421 22.85 143.46 34.82
N GLU A 422 22.47 143.85 36.04
CA GLU A 422 22.39 142.96 37.21
C GLU A 422 21.28 141.91 37.10
N ASP A 423 20.10 142.30 36.61
CA ASP A 423 18.95 141.40 36.38
C ASP A 423 19.27 140.41 35.24
N LEU A 424 19.89 140.88 34.15
CA LEU A 424 20.36 140.01 33.06
C LEU A 424 21.47 139.05 33.52
N LYS A 425 22.40 139.50 34.39
CA LYS A 425 23.39 138.63 35.04
C LYS A 425 22.72 137.56 35.90
N ARG A 426 21.65 137.92 36.64
CA ARG A 426 20.90 136.98 37.49
C ARG A 426 20.22 135.92 36.63
N SER A 427 19.47 136.32 35.60
CA SER A 427 18.81 135.42 34.67
C SER A 427 19.80 134.49 33.92
N TYR A 428 20.96 135.02 33.50
CA TYR A 428 22.03 134.20 32.92
C TYR A 428 22.60 133.18 33.91
N LYS A 429 22.76 133.56 35.18
CA LYS A 429 23.24 132.67 36.24
C LYS A 429 22.22 131.58 36.58
N GLU A 430 20.95 131.94 36.70
CA GLU A 430 19.82 131.02 36.88
C GLU A 430 19.77 129.99 35.73
N GLY A 431 19.75 130.44 34.48
CA GLY A 431 19.76 129.55 33.31
C GLY A 431 21.02 128.67 33.19
N MET A 432 22.19 129.17 33.60
CA MET A 432 23.42 128.37 33.66
C MET A 432 23.35 127.28 34.74
N ASP A 433 22.76 127.58 35.90
CA ASP A 433 22.61 126.61 36.98
C ASP A 433 21.51 125.58 36.67
N GLU A 434 20.40 125.98 36.07
CA GLU A 434 19.41 125.05 35.49
C GLU A 434 20.07 124.09 34.50
N LEU A 435 20.83 124.62 33.55
CA LEU A 435 21.55 123.83 32.54
C LEU A 435 22.59 122.89 33.19
N ASN A 436 23.23 123.29 34.28
CA ASN A 436 24.10 122.40 35.08
C ASN A 436 23.30 121.30 35.82
N THR A 437 22.09 121.57 36.32
CA THR A 437 21.23 120.51 36.89
C THR A 437 20.74 119.54 35.80
N LEU A 438 20.42 120.03 34.61
CA LEU A 438 19.99 119.20 33.47
C LEU A 438 21.14 118.33 32.95
N ARG A 439 22.37 118.87 32.85
CA ARG A 439 23.59 118.08 32.58
C ARG A 439 23.80 116.99 33.64
N THR A 440 23.64 117.32 34.92
CA THR A 440 23.80 116.34 36.01
C THR A 440 22.74 115.24 35.92
N LYS A 441 21.47 115.58 35.65
CA LYS A 441 20.38 114.61 35.46
C LYS A 441 20.60 113.72 34.24
N LEU A 442 21.02 114.30 33.10
CA LEU A 442 21.41 113.54 31.92
C LEU A 442 22.52 112.55 32.25
N LYS A 443 23.59 113.00 32.93
CA LYS A 443 24.68 112.13 33.33
C LYS A 443 24.22 110.98 34.22
N CYS A 444 23.36 111.23 35.23
CA CYS A 444 22.83 110.13 36.06
C CYS A 444 22.06 109.09 35.24
N LEU A 445 21.25 109.52 34.26
CA LEU A 445 20.53 108.61 33.36
C LEU A 445 21.47 107.88 32.39
N GLU A 446 22.55 108.54 31.94
CA GLU A 446 23.62 107.94 31.14
C GLU A 446 24.45 106.92 31.94
N ASP A 447 24.68 107.16 33.25
CA ASP A 447 25.37 106.25 34.18
C ASP A 447 24.46 105.08 34.65
N GLU A 448 23.13 105.23 34.59
CA GLU A 448 22.16 104.16 34.85
C GLU A 448 21.90 103.28 33.62
N ARG A 449 21.90 103.84 32.42
CA ARG A 449 21.70 103.13 31.15
C ARG A 449 22.53 101.85 31.00
N PRO A 450 23.87 101.83 31.18
CA PRO A 450 24.66 100.61 31.02
C PRO A 450 24.27 99.52 32.03
N ARG A 451 23.75 99.88 33.22
CA ARG A 451 23.27 98.89 34.21
C ARG A 451 22.04 98.14 33.69
N TRP A 452 21.14 98.83 33.00
CA TRP A 452 19.98 98.21 32.36
C TRP A 452 20.36 97.41 31.12
N GLU A 453 21.37 97.84 30.36
CA GLU A 453 21.93 97.07 29.24
C GLU A 453 22.65 95.78 29.74
N ASP A 454 23.38 95.85 30.87
CA ASP A 454 23.96 94.70 31.57
C ASP A 454 22.88 93.74 32.09
N GLU A 455 21.81 94.23 32.71
CA GLU A 455 20.72 93.37 33.20
C GLU A 455 19.98 92.68 32.03
N LEU A 456 19.76 93.42 30.93
CA LEU A 456 19.19 92.85 29.70
C LEU A 456 20.10 91.82 29.03
N THR A 457 21.43 91.96 29.08
CA THR A 457 22.34 90.92 28.58
C THR A 457 22.32 89.68 29.47
N LYS A 458 22.33 89.82 30.80
CA LYS A 458 22.14 88.68 31.74
C LYS A 458 20.85 87.92 31.46
N TYR A 459 19.71 88.60 31.29
CA TYR A 459 18.45 87.94 30.95
C TYR A 459 18.50 87.24 29.58
N ARG A 460 19.14 87.84 28.57
CA ARG A 460 19.35 87.20 27.26
C ARG A 460 20.23 85.95 27.37
N GLU A 461 21.29 85.97 28.18
CA GLU A 461 22.11 84.79 28.43
C GLU A 461 21.31 83.68 29.14
N ILE A 462 20.52 84.00 30.16
CA ILE A 462 19.67 83.03 30.88
C ILE A 462 18.68 82.39 29.91
N ILE A 463 17.99 83.19 29.08
CA ILE A 463 17.07 82.70 28.06
C ILE A 463 17.79 81.80 27.04
N ASN A 464 19.02 82.14 26.64
CA ASN A 464 19.79 81.33 25.71
C ASN A 464 20.26 80.00 26.34
N ARG A 465 20.74 80.02 27.61
CA ARG A 465 21.10 78.81 28.39
C ARG A 465 19.88 77.89 28.57
N GLN A 466 18.71 78.45 28.86
CA GLN A 466 17.45 77.71 28.95
C GLN A 466 17.04 77.13 27.59
N LYS A 467 17.16 77.87 26.49
CA LYS A 467 16.90 77.33 25.13
C LYS A 467 17.82 76.17 24.78
N THR A 468 19.12 76.24 25.11
CA THR A 468 20.06 75.14 24.84
C THR A 468 19.75 73.90 25.69
N GLU A 469 19.37 74.06 26.95
CA GLU A 469 18.99 72.91 27.79
C GLU A 469 17.62 72.32 27.37
N ILE A 470 16.66 73.15 26.94
CA ILE A 470 15.41 72.67 26.34
C ILE A 470 15.67 71.91 25.03
N GLY A 471 16.65 72.34 24.23
CA GLY A 471 17.14 71.60 23.06
C GLY A 471 17.67 70.22 23.45
N ARG A 472 18.64 70.19 24.38
CA ARG A 472 19.25 68.96 24.88
C ARG A 472 18.26 68.01 25.56
N GLN A 473 17.22 68.53 26.20
CA GLN A 473 16.14 67.73 26.78
C GLN A 473 15.22 67.12 25.71
N ARG A 474 15.00 67.82 24.58
CA ARG A 474 14.28 67.26 23.43
C ARG A 474 15.09 66.21 22.69
N GLU A 475 16.39 66.46 22.50
CA GLU A 475 17.34 65.47 21.94
C GLU A 475 17.32 64.17 22.77
N LYS A 476 17.39 64.27 24.10
CA LYS A 476 17.26 63.12 25.01
C LYS A 476 15.90 62.42 24.98
N LEU A 477 14.80 63.17 24.81
CA LEU A 477 13.48 62.56 24.65
C LEU A 477 13.40 61.79 23.33
N GLU A 478 14.02 62.28 22.26
CA GLU A 478 14.10 61.57 20.98
C GLU A 478 15.01 60.33 21.05
N GLU A 479 16.15 60.41 21.76
CA GLU A 479 16.98 59.24 22.10
C GLU A 479 16.17 58.17 22.84
N ILE A 480 15.34 58.58 23.82
CA ILE A 480 14.45 57.66 24.55
C ILE A 480 13.36 57.08 23.64
N ASN A 481 12.70 57.90 22.80
CA ASN A 481 11.70 57.43 21.84
C ASN A 481 12.28 56.35 20.91
N VAL A 482 13.48 56.57 20.36
CA VAL A 482 14.17 55.61 19.48
C VAL A 482 14.55 54.33 20.22
N LEU A 483 14.94 54.42 21.49
CA LEU A 483 15.22 53.25 22.33
C LEU A 483 13.94 52.48 22.71
N GLU A 484 12.81 53.17 22.94
CA GLU A 484 11.51 52.52 23.17
C GLU A 484 10.98 51.83 21.89
N GLU A 485 11.11 52.47 20.73
CA GLU A 485 10.80 51.85 19.43
C GLU A 485 11.71 50.65 19.13
N GLN A 486 13.00 50.70 19.50
CA GLN A 486 13.90 49.55 19.41
C GLN A 486 13.45 48.44 20.35
N GLN A 487 13.25 48.73 21.63
CA GLN A 487 12.80 47.75 22.62
C GLN A 487 11.45 47.11 22.23
N GLN A 488 10.56 47.85 21.57
CA GLN A 488 9.28 47.33 21.09
C GLN A 488 9.43 46.43 19.85
N ARG A 489 10.39 46.72 18.97
CA ARG A 489 10.77 45.82 17.86
C ARG A 489 11.45 44.55 18.40
N ASP A 490 12.38 44.68 19.34
CA ASP A 490 13.05 43.55 20.00
C ASP A 490 12.05 42.63 20.70
N LYS A 491 11.04 43.17 21.40
CA LYS A 491 9.94 42.38 21.98
C LYS A 491 9.12 41.63 20.94
N GLN A 492 8.87 42.23 19.77
CA GLN A 492 8.14 41.58 18.68
C GLN A 492 8.96 40.46 18.04
N GLU A 493 10.27 40.65 17.89
CA GLU A 493 11.19 39.61 17.41
C GLU A 493 11.32 38.46 18.43
N ILE A 494 11.45 38.75 19.72
CA ILE A 494 11.45 37.75 20.79
C ILE A 494 10.12 36.98 20.83
N ALA A 495 8.98 37.64 20.64
CA ALA A 495 7.68 36.96 20.58
C ALA A 495 7.58 36.02 19.37
N PHE A 496 8.00 36.48 18.18
CA PHE A 496 8.02 35.65 16.97
C PHE A 496 8.97 34.44 17.11
N LEU A 497 10.16 34.64 17.68
CA LEU A 497 11.10 33.56 17.95
C LEU A 497 10.57 32.59 19.02
N SER A 498 9.78 33.05 20.00
CA SER A 498 9.08 32.17 20.94
C SER A 498 8.01 31.33 20.25
N GLU A 499 7.19 31.94 19.37
CA GLU A 499 6.19 31.21 18.58
C GLU A 499 6.84 30.18 17.64
N GLU A 500 8.00 30.49 17.05
CA GLU A 500 8.78 29.54 16.23
C GLU A 500 9.37 28.41 17.08
N VAL A 501 9.94 28.70 18.25
CA VAL A 501 10.43 27.69 19.21
C VAL A 501 9.31 26.80 19.72
N ASP A 502 8.14 27.34 20.04
CA ASP A 502 6.97 26.55 20.45
C ASP A 502 6.41 25.73 19.28
N GLY A 503 6.42 26.26 18.06
CA GLY A 503 6.10 25.52 16.85
C GLY A 503 7.05 24.33 16.60
N LEU A 504 8.35 24.50 16.86
CA LEU A 504 9.35 23.44 16.78
C LEU A 504 9.23 22.44 17.93
N ASN A 505 8.93 22.89 19.16
CA ASN A 505 8.68 22.02 20.31
C ASN A 505 7.47 21.11 20.07
N ASN A 506 6.38 21.64 19.49
CA ASN A 506 5.22 20.85 19.11
C ASN A 506 5.56 19.81 18.03
N GLN A 507 6.30 20.18 16.98
CA GLN A 507 6.80 19.24 15.98
C GLN A 507 7.71 18.15 16.57
N MET A 508 8.58 18.50 17.52
CA MET A 508 9.40 17.54 18.25
C MET A 508 8.56 16.59 19.11
N ALA A 509 7.51 17.08 19.77
CA ALA A 509 6.60 16.26 20.57
C ALA A 509 5.77 15.30 19.69
N ASP A 510 5.34 15.75 18.51
CA ASP A 510 4.67 14.90 17.51
C ASP A 510 5.60 13.81 16.98
N LEU A 511 6.82 14.17 16.56
CA LEU A 511 7.84 13.21 16.10
C LEU A 511 8.24 12.21 17.19
N GLN A 512 8.33 12.63 18.46
CA GLN A 512 8.53 11.72 19.59
C GLN A 512 7.37 10.74 19.75
N ARG A 513 6.12 11.18 19.52
CA ARG A 513 4.93 10.34 19.58
C ARG A 513 4.90 9.32 18.43
N ASP A 514 5.29 9.73 17.22
CA ASP A 514 5.43 8.83 16.06
C ASP A 514 6.52 7.78 16.26
N VAL A 515 7.68 8.17 16.83
CA VAL A 515 8.77 7.24 17.19
C VAL A 515 8.35 6.28 18.31
N GLN A 516 7.58 6.74 19.28
CA GLN A 516 7.04 5.87 20.33
C GLN A 516 6.01 4.88 19.74
N GLY A 517 5.08 5.37 18.94
CA GLY A 517 4.12 4.53 18.22
C GLY A 517 4.75 3.61 17.16
N SER A 518 5.97 3.88 16.67
CA SER A 518 6.73 2.92 15.85
C SER A 518 7.38 1.83 16.70
N ARG A 519 7.94 2.18 17.87
CA ARG A 519 8.50 1.20 18.83
C ARG A 519 7.43 0.26 19.38
N GLU A 520 6.21 0.75 19.61
CA GLU A 520 5.09 -0.06 20.06
C GLU A 520 4.69 -1.09 18.99
N ARG A 521 4.56 -0.67 17.72
CA ARG A 521 4.34 -1.59 16.59
C ARG A 521 5.51 -2.55 16.36
N GLU A 522 6.76 -2.12 16.58
CA GLU A 522 7.94 -2.99 16.53
C GLU A 522 7.90 -4.05 17.65
N ALA A 523 7.52 -3.67 18.88
CA ALA A 523 7.35 -4.59 19.99
C ALA A 523 6.19 -5.58 19.76
N GLU A 524 5.08 -5.13 19.16
CA GLU A 524 3.99 -6.03 18.72
C GLU A 524 4.48 -7.03 17.67
N LEU A 525 5.19 -6.57 16.63
CA LEU A 525 5.76 -7.42 15.59
C LEU A 525 6.77 -8.42 16.15
N LEU A 526 7.65 -8.00 17.07
CA LEU A 526 8.55 -8.89 17.81
C LEU A 526 7.78 -9.91 18.65
N GLY A 527 6.70 -9.51 19.31
CA GLY A 527 5.82 -10.43 20.05
C GLY A 527 5.04 -11.40 19.14
N PHE A 528 4.72 -11.02 17.90
CA PHE A 528 4.22 -11.95 16.88
C PHE A 528 5.32 -12.90 16.39
N THR A 529 6.54 -12.41 16.18
CA THR A 529 7.70 -13.23 15.80
C THR A 529 8.07 -14.23 16.89
N GLU A 530 8.02 -13.85 18.17
CA GLU A 530 8.20 -14.75 19.32
C GLU A 530 7.13 -15.84 19.34
N LYS A 531 5.85 -15.46 19.21
CA LYS A 531 4.73 -16.43 19.16
C LYS A 531 4.85 -17.39 17.97
N LEU A 532 5.27 -16.90 16.80
CA LEU A 532 5.54 -17.72 15.62
C LEU A 532 6.74 -18.64 15.81
N SER A 533 7.83 -18.15 16.41
CA SER A 533 9.03 -18.95 16.70
C SER A 533 8.74 -20.03 17.74
N SER A 534 7.98 -19.71 18.79
CA SER A 534 7.49 -20.65 19.80
C SER A 534 6.58 -21.71 19.17
N LYS A 535 5.62 -21.30 18.33
CA LYS A 535 4.79 -22.23 17.55
C LYS A 535 5.60 -23.13 16.62
N ASN A 536 6.62 -22.60 15.95
CA ASN A 536 7.47 -23.37 15.04
C ASN A 536 8.35 -24.36 15.82
N ALA A 537 8.92 -23.97 16.96
CA ALA A 537 9.66 -24.85 17.85
C ALA A 537 8.76 -25.96 18.45
N GLN A 538 7.51 -25.63 18.81
CA GLN A 538 6.51 -26.62 19.23
C GLN A 538 6.18 -27.60 18.08
N LEU A 539 5.92 -27.10 16.87
CA LEU A 539 5.62 -27.95 15.71
C LEU A 539 6.81 -28.81 15.28
N GLN A 540 8.05 -28.32 15.41
CA GLN A 540 9.26 -29.14 15.22
C GLN A 540 9.39 -30.19 16.33
N SER A 541 9.09 -29.87 17.59
CA SER A 541 9.07 -30.84 18.69
C SER A 541 8.05 -31.96 18.43
N GLU A 542 6.82 -31.59 18.02
CA GLU A 542 5.75 -32.52 17.66
C GLU A 542 6.12 -33.35 16.42
N SER A 543 6.69 -32.73 15.39
CA SER A 543 7.17 -33.43 14.19
C SER A 543 8.32 -34.39 14.49
N ASN A 544 9.25 -34.03 15.38
CA ASN A 544 10.35 -34.91 15.81
C ASN A 544 9.83 -36.07 16.68
N ALA A 545 8.85 -35.82 17.54
CA ALA A 545 8.20 -36.88 18.33
C ALA A 545 7.43 -37.87 17.43
N LEU A 546 6.72 -37.35 16.42
CA LEU A 546 6.05 -38.19 15.40
C LEU A 546 7.05 -38.94 14.52
N GLN A 547 8.20 -38.33 14.16
CA GLN A 547 9.27 -39.02 13.45
C GLN A 547 9.85 -40.17 14.28
N VAL A 548 10.14 -39.95 15.56
CA VAL A 548 10.62 -41.03 16.46
C VAL A 548 9.59 -42.15 16.61
N GLN A 549 8.29 -41.84 16.63
CA GLN A 549 7.22 -42.87 16.60
C GLN A 549 7.17 -43.62 15.26
N LEU A 550 7.36 -42.92 14.14
CA LEU A 550 7.42 -43.52 12.80
C LEU A 550 8.66 -44.41 12.65
N ASP A 551 9.81 -44.00 13.18
CA ASP A 551 11.06 -44.77 13.18
C ASP A 551 10.93 -46.03 14.05
N GLN A 552 10.25 -45.95 15.21
CA GLN A 552 9.92 -47.11 16.05
C GLN A 552 8.93 -48.06 15.37
N LEU A 553 7.91 -47.56 14.70
CA LEU A 553 6.97 -48.35 13.91
C LEU A 553 7.65 -49.00 12.69
N THR A 554 8.58 -48.30 12.04
CA THR A 554 9.35 -48.82 10.90
C THR A 554 10.37 -49.86 11.36
N GLY A 555 11.03 -49.65 12.51
CA GLY A 555 11.92 -50.63 13.13
C GLY A 555 11.18 -51.92 13.51
N SER A 556 10.07 -51.81 14.25
CA SER A 556 9.26 -52.97 14.63
C SER A 556 8.58 -53.66 13.44
N PHE A 557 8.20 -52.92 12.39
CA PHE A 557 7.78 -53.52 11.12
C PHE A 557 8.93 -54.28 10.44
N SER A 558 10.15 -53.73 10.43
CA SER A 558 11.33 -54.40 9.86
C SER A 558 11.74 -55.63 10.69
N GLU A 559 11.56 -55.62 12.00
CA GLU A 559 11.76 -56.80 12.87
C GLU A 559 10.70 -57.87 12.59
N LEU A 560 9.42 -57.50 12.45
CA LEU A 560 8.35 -58.40 12.07
C LEU A 560 8.56 -58.99 10.66
N GLN A 561 9.02 -58.17 9.71
CA GLN A 561 9.38 -58.64 8.37
C GLN A 561 10.59 -59.60 8.42
N ALA A 562 11.63 -59.28 9.18
CA ALA A 562 12.77 -60.17 9.36
C ALA A 562 12.37 -61.50 10.03
N GLN A 563 11.46 -61.47 11.00
CA GLN A 563 10.88 -62.69 11.61
C GLN A 563 10.02 -63.48 10.62
N LEU A 564 9.29 -62.82 9.71
CA LEU A 564 8.53 -63.46 8.64
C LEU A 564 9.45 -64.10 7.59
N GLU A 565 10.53 -63.44 7.20
CA GLU A 565 11.55 -63.96 6.28
C GLU A 565 12.35 -65.12 6.91
N GLU A 566 12.71 -65.01 8.18
CA GLU A 566 13.34 -66.06 8.99
C GLU A 566 12.43 -67.29 9.11
N THR A 567 11.16 -67.11 9.45
CA THR A 567 10.20 -68.23 9.54
C THR A 567 9.86 -68.82 8.16
N SER A 568 9.81 -68.01 7.10
CA SER A 568 9.71 -68.51 5.72
C SER A 568 10.92 -69.37 5.37
N ARG A 569 12.15 -68.91 5.65
CA ARG A 569 13.38 -69.72 5.48
C ARG A 569 13.33 -71.03 6.25
N GLN A 570 12.88 -71.00 7.51
CA GLN A 570 12.74 -72.20 8.32
C GLN A 570 11.66 -73.16 7.81
N LEU A 571 10.64 -72.66 7.10
CA LEU A 571 9.65 -73.48 6.40
C LEU A 571 10.22 -74.03 5.08
N ASP A 572 10.91 -73.23 4.27
CA ASP A 572 11.59 -73.67 3.05
C ASP A 572 12.63 -74.76 3.35
N ASP A 573 13.42 -74.60 4.41
CA ASP A 573 14.40 -75.60 4.81
C ASP A 573 13.76 -76.84 5.47
N LYS A 574 12.55 -76.73 6.05
CA LYS A 574 11.77 -77.92 6.47
C LYS A 574 11.21 -78.65 5.25
N LEU A 575 10.70 -77.91 4.26
CA LEU A 575 10.21 -78.44 3.00
C LEU A 575 11.31 -79.17 2.24
N LYS A 576 12.49 -78.55 2.05
CA LYS A 576 13.66 -79.21 1.43
C LYS A 576 14.07 -80.48 2.15
N ARG A 577 14.06 -80.51 3.49
CA ARG A 577 14.37 -81.74 4.25
C ARG A 577 13.29 -82.82 4.09
N GLU A 578 12.02 -82.44 3.94
CA GLU A 578 10.95 -83.40 3.59
C GLU A 578 11.17 -83.92 2.16
N GLU A 579 11.40 -83.03 1.18
CA GLU A 579 11.72 -83.39 -0.21
C GLU A 579 12.97 -84.28 -0.33
N GLU A 580 14.02 -84.03 0.46
CA GLU A 580 15.24 -84.86 0.55
C GLU A 580 14.92 -86.24 1.15
N LEU A 581 14.14 -86.29 2.24
CA LEU A 581 13.71 -87.56 2.84
C LEU A 581 12.79 -88.36 1.90
N ARG A 582 11.89 -87.70 1.16
CA ARG A 582 11.07 -88.32 0.11
C ARG A 582 11.91 -88.81 -1.05
N GLN A 583 12.93 -88.06 -1.45
CA GLN A 583 13.85 -88.51 -2.49
C GLN A 583 14.66 -89.73 -2.02
N GLN A 584 15.08 -89.78 -0.75
CA GLN A 584 15.73 -90.96 -0.16
C GLN A 584 14.77 -92.15 -0.04
N GLU A 585 13.53 -91.94 0.40
CA GLU A 585 12.46 -92.97 0.44
C GLU A 585 12.18 -93.52 -0.97
N VAL A 586 12.02 -92.65 -1.96
CA VAL A 586 11.80 -93.04 -3.37
C VAL A 586 13.03 -93.71 -3.99
N GLN A 587 14.25 -93.31 -3.62
CA GLN A 587 15.48 -93.99 -4.05
C GLN A 587 15.57 -95.39 -3.43
N GLY A 588 15.36 -95.53 -2.12
CA GLY A 588 15.36 -96.82 -1.43
C GLY A 588 14.30 -97.78 -1.99
N LEU A 589 13.08 -97.30 -2.25
CA LEU A 589 12.02 -98.06 -2.92
C LEU A 589 12.36 -98.41 -4.38
N GLN A 590 13.16 -97.59 -5.07
CA GLN A 590 13.66 -97.91 -6.41
C GLN A 590 14.80 -98.95 -6.38
N GLU A 591 15.67 -98.91 -5.37
CA GLU A 591 16.73 -99.90 -5.13
C GLU A 591 16.13 -101.25 -4.70
N GLU A 592 15.18 -101.28 -3.77
CA GLU A 592 14.43 -102.48 -3.39
C GLU A 592 13.69 -103.07 -4.59
N ARG A 593 12.99 -102.24 -5.37
CA ARG A 593 12.34 -102.67 -6.61
C ARG A 593 13.35 -103.18 -7.65
N ALA A 594 14.55 -102.63 -7.72
CA ALA A 594 15.61 -103.11 -8.61
C ALA A 594 16.17 -104.45 -8.13
N ALA A 595 16.40 -104.62 -6.82
CA ALA A 595 16.81 -105.87 -6.21
C ALA A 595 15.79 -106.98 -6.48
N LEU A 596 14.50 -106.73 -6.20
CA LEU A 596 13.39 -107.64 -6.52
C LEU A 596 13.29 -107.92 -8.03
N GLN A 597 13.58 -106.95 -8.91
CA GLN A 597 13.67 -107.21 -10.35
C GLN A 597 14.85 -108.11 -10.73
N THR A 598 16.01 -107.99 -10.07
CA THR A 598 17.15 -108.90 -10.28
C THR A 598 16.88 -110.29 -9.72
N GLU A 599 16.20 -110.42 -8.58
CA GLU A 599 15.78 -111.71 -8.02
C GLU A 599 14.75 -112.39 -8.94
N VAL A 600 13.73 -111.65 -9.41
CA VAL A 600 12.78 -112.15 -10.41
C VAL A 600 13.48 -112.51 -11.73
N ALA A 601 14.58 -111.85 -12.11
CA ALA A 601 15.39 -112.24 -13.26
C ALA A 601 16.18 -113.54 -13.00
N GLN A 602 16.80 -113.69 -11.83
CA GLN A 602 17.51 -114.92 -11.44
C GLN A 602 16.56 -116.13 -11.29
N LEU A 603 15.35 -115.91 -10.77
CA LEU A 603 14.31 -116.92 -10.72
C LEU A 603 13.80 -117.29 -12.12
N LYS A 604 13.71 -116.33 -13.06
CA LYS A 604 13.41 -116.62 -14.47
C LYS A 604 14.51 -117.43 -15.13
N THR A 605 15.78 -117.04 -15.00
CA THR A 605 16.89 -117.83 -15.57
C THR A 605 16.95 -119.22 -14.93
N ARG A 606 16.67 -119.36 -13.63
CA ARG A 606 16.60 -120.70 -13.00
C ARG A 606 15.40 -121.52 -13.50
N VAL A 607 14.27 -120.91 -13.83
CA VAL A 607 13.13 -121.58 -14.50
C VAL A 607 13.46 -121.96 -15.95
N GLU A 608 14.29 -121.18 -16.65
CA GLU A 608 14.79 -121.50 -18.00
C GLU A 608 15.83 -122.62 -17.97
N GLU A 609 16.78 -122.58 -17.03
CA GLU A 609 17.70 -123.69 -16.72
C GLU A 609 16.93 -124.98 -16.39
N LEU A 610 15.92 -124.92 -15.51
CA LEU A 610 15.09 -126.08 -15.17
C LEU A 610 14.25 -126.58 -16.36
N ARG A 611 13.87 -125.69 -17.29
CA ARG A 611 13.24 -126.09 -18.57
C ARG A 611 14.24 -126.78 -19.49
N ASP A 612 15.48 -126.32 -19.58
CA ASP A 612 16.53 -126.97 -20.39
C ASP A 612 17.06 -128.25 -19.76
N GLU A 613 17.11 -128.35 -18.43
CA GLU A 613 17.26 -129.61 -17.68
C GLU A 613 16.10 -130.56 -18.02
N LEU A 614 14.84 -130.08 -18.05
CA LEU A 614 13.68 -130.90 -18.45
C LEU A 614 13.73 -131.32 -19.93
N VAL A 615 14.16 -130.44 -20.85
CA VAL A 615 14.30 -130.74 -22.28
C VAL A 615 15.46 -131.71 -22.52
N THR A 616 16.58 -131.56 -21.82
CA THR A 616 17.70 -132.50 -21.90
C THR A 616 17.39 -133.84 -21.23
N GLN A 617 16.59 -133.87 -20.15
CA GLN A 617 16.05 -135.11 -19.59
C GLN A 617 15.06 -135.78 -20.57
N LYS A 618 14.17 -135.03 -21.21
CA LYS A 618 13.29 -135.56 -22.28
C LYS A 618 14.12 -136.09 -23.46
N ARG A 619 15.23 -135.43 -23.83
CA ARG A 619 16.18 -135.94 -24.84
C ARG A 619 16.89 -137.22 -24.37
N LYS A 620 17.35 -137.30 -23.12
CA LYS A 620 17.96 -138.51 -22.52
C LYS A 620 16.95 -139.68 -22.50
N GLN A 621 15.72 -139.44 -22.05
CA GLN A 621 14.64 -140.42 -22.08
C GLN A 621 14.31 -140.86 -23.52
N ALA A 622 14.23 -139.93 -24.48
CA ALA A 622 14.04 -140.27 -25.89
C ALA A 622 15.21 -141.05 -26.51
N VAL A 623 16.45 -140.84 -26.04
CA VAL A 623 17.61 -141.65 -26.42
C VAL A 623 17.54 -143.04 -25.80
N ASN A 624 17.20 -143.17 -24.51
CA ASN A 624 17.01 -144.48 -23.88
C ASN A 624 15.86 -145.27 -24.52
N ILE A 625 14.75 -144.62 -24.88
CA ILE A 625 13.64 -145.23 -25.63
C ILE A 625 14.11 -145.67 -27.03
N LYS A 626 14.90 -144.84 -27.73
CA LYS A 626 15.51 -145.23 -29.00
C LYS A 626 16.47 -146.41 -28.86
N ASP A 627 17.25 -146.50 -27.79
CA ASP A 627 18.18 -147.62 -27.58
C ASP A 627 17.45 -148.92 -27.20
N LEU A 628 16.43 -148.85 -26.34
CA LEU A 628 15.50 -149.98 -26.09
C LEU A 628 14.81 -150.44 -27.38
N THR A 629 14.39 -149.51 -28.25
CA THR A 629 13.84 -149.83 -29.58
C THR A 629 14.88 -150.48 -30.51
N LYS A 630 16.15 -150.09 -30.36
CA LYS A 630 17.30 -150.64 -31.11
C LYS A 630 17.63 -152.07 -30.67
N GLN A 631 17.61 -152.33 -29.37
CA GLN A 631 17.76 -153.67 -28.79
C GLN A 631 16.59 -154.58 -29.22
N LEU A 632 15.35 -154.06 -29.24
CA LEU A 632 14.17 -154.80 -29.72
C LEU A 632 14.23 -155.13 -31.22
N THR A 633 14.78 -154.25 -32.05
CA THR A 633 14.98 -154.51 -33.49
C THR A 633 16.17 -155.41 -33.78
N GLN A 634 17.23 -155.37 -32.98
CA GLN A 634 18.39 -156.27 -33.11
C GLN A 634 18.02 -157.75 -32.89
N GLY A 635 16.97 -158.06 -32.12
CA GLY A 635 16.44 -159.44 -32.00
C GLY A 635 15.72 -159.96 -33.26
N LEU A 636 15.16 -159.08 -34.09
CA LEU A 636 14.34 -159.45 -35.26
C LEU A 636 15.12 -159.63 -36.57
N GLN A 637 16.41 -159.28 -36.60
CA GLN A 637 17.19 -159.22 -37.85
C GLN A 637 18.35 -160.23 -37.93
N ALA A 638 18.30 -161.30 -37.13
CA ALA A 638 19.28 -162.39 -37.11
C ALA A 638 18.88 -163.66 -37.91
N LEU A 639 17.78 -163.62 -38.69
CA LEU A 639 17.30 -164.79 -39.48
C LEU A 639 17.00 -164.52 -40.96
N ARG A 640 17.54 -163.45 -41.55
CA ARG A 640 17.53 -163.24 -43.02
C ARG A 640 18.74 -162.42 -43.45
N GLY A 641 19.85 -163.10 -43.68
CA GLY A 641 21.13 -162.49 -44.02
C GLY A 641 21.46 -162.44 -45.51
N HIS A 642 22.55 -161.74 -45.80
CA HIS A 642 23.28 -161.62 -47.08
C HIS A 642 22.70 -160.75 -48.21
N ILE A 643 23.52 -159.74 -48.59
CA ILE A 643 23.82 -159.27 -49.96
C ILE A 643 22.68 -158.51 -50.69
N LEU A 644 22.89 -157.33 -51.28
CA LEU A 644 23.88 -156.23 -51.15
C LEU A 644 23.39 -155.07 -52.07
N LEU A 645 24.09 -153.91 -52.09
CA LEU A 645 23.90 -152.77 -53.04
C LEU A 645 22.59 -151.96 -52.86
N ASN A 646 22.49 -150.65 -53.18
CA ASN A 646 23.46 -149.53 -53.11
C ASN A 646 22.65 -148.18 -52.93
N PRO A 647 23.15 -146.93 -53.10
CA PRO A 647 22.86 -145.85 -52.14
C PRO A 647 22.22 -144.58 -52.79
N LEU A 648 22.56 -143.38 -52.25
CA LEU A 648 22.26 -142.00 -52.69
C LEU A 648 20.94 -141.39 -52.14
N VAL A 649 20.76 -140.07 -51.94
CA VAL A 649 21.59 -138.89 -51.54
C VAL A 649 20.61 -137.66 -51.53
N LEU A 650 20.59 -136.76 -50.53
CA LEU A 650 21.30 -135.45 -50.46
C LEU A 650 21.03 -134.47 -51.66
N VAL A 651 21.00 -133.13 -51.56
CA VAL A 651 21.10 -132.14 -50.45
C VAL A 651 20.96 -130.67 -50.96
N PHE A 652 20.91 -129.68 -50.04
CA PHE A 652 21.13 -128.21 -50.22
C PHE A 652 20.08 -127.46 -51.11
N ASP A 653 19.94 -126.12 -51.10
CA ASP A 653 20.69 -124.99 -50.48
C ASP A 653 19.69 -123.90 -49.96
N THR A 654 19.96 -122.65 -49.49
CA THR A 654 21.14 -121.77 -49.47
C THR A 654 21.14 -120.71 -48.33
N PHE A 655 22.08 -119.75 -48.42
CA PHE A 655 22.46 -118.57 -47.61
C PHE A 655 21.51 -117.33 -47.73
N ILE A 656 21.72 -116.07 -47.25
CA ILE A 656 22.82 -115.23 -46.66
C ILE A 656 22.33 -114.42 -45.42
N CYS A 657 23.26 -113.83 -44.64
CA CYS A 657 23.10 -113.14 -43.35
C CYS A 657 23.03 -111.57 -43.39
N ILE A 658 23.37 -110.97 -42.23
CA ILE A 658 23.93 -109.61 -41.92
C ILE A 658 22.95 -108.47 -41.50
N PHE A 659 23.26 -107.84 -40.35
CA PHE A 659 22.69 -106.65 -39.67
C PHE A 659 21.21 -106.71 -39.20
N GLY A 660 20.83 -106.22 -38.01
CA GLY A 660 21.63 -105.75 -36.88
C GLY A 660 20.81 -104.98 -35.81
N GLY A 661 20.89 -105.40 -34.53
CA GLY A 661 20.44 -104.62 -33.37
C GLY A 661 18.98 -104.82 -32.88
N PRO A 662 18.75 -105.36 -31.66
CA PRO A 662 17.50 -105.17 -30.92
C PRO A 662 17.50 -103.82 -30.18
N GLY A 663 16.33 -103.24 -29.93
CA GLY A 663 16.21 -101.94 -29.23
C GLY A 663 15.97 -102.05 -27.71
N SER A 664 16.07 -100.92 -26.97
CA SER A 664 15.36 -100.59 -25.71
C SER A 664 16.03 -99.40 -24.96
N SER A 665 15.21 -98.61 -24.25
CA SER A 665 15.52 -97.88 -23.00
C SER A 665 16.47 -96.65 -22.91
N LYS A 666 15.86 -95.53 -22.49
CA LYS A 666 16.23 -94.61 -21.36
C LYS A 666 17.47 -93.67 -21.38
N SER A 667 17.19 -92.43 -20.93
CA SER A 667 17.96 -91.61 -19.94
C SER A 667 18.92 -90.47 -20.40
N SER A 668 19.13 -89.53 -19.46
CA SER A 668 20.01 -88.32 -19.42
C SER A 668 19.74 -87.21 -20.46
N LEU A 669 19.81 -85.89 -20.19
CA LEU A 669 20.45 -84.98 -19.19
C LEU A 669 21.83 -84.40 -19.56
N ASN A 670 21.89 -83.06 -19.50
CA ASN A 670 23.09 -82.16 -19.49
C ASN A 670 23.90 -82.10 -20.82
N ALA A 671 24.66 -81.02 -21.15
CA ALA A 671 25.21 -79.97 -20.29
C ALA A 671 25.47 -78.59 -20.98
N ARG A 672 25.29 -77.50 -20.20
CA ARG A 672 26.18 -76.32 -20.00
C ARG A 672 26.92 -75.68 -21.20
N HIS A 673 26.50 -74.47 -21.61
CA HIS A 673 27.23 -73.18 -21.54
C HIS A 673 26.34 -72.03 -22.10
N GLY A 674 26.45 -70.76 -21.70
CA GLY A 674 27.23 -70.18 -20.59
C GLY A 674 27.65 -68.73 -20.84
N GLY A 675 27.17 -67.78 -20.01
CA GLY A 675 27.78 -66.44 -19.86
C GLY A 675 27.07 -65.26 -20.54
N SER A 676 26.39 -64.45 -19.71
CA SER A 676 26.29 -62.97 -19.70
C SER A 676 26.00 -62.14 -20.97
N GLY A 677 25.10 -61.16 -20.84
CA GLY A 677 24.90 -60.06 -21.81
C GLY A 677 23.42 -59.69 -21.96
N GLY A 678 22.97 -58.62 -21.28
CA GLY A 678 21.58 -58.18 -21.31
C GLY A 678 21.21 -57.33 -22.54
N VAL A 679 19.93 -57.34 -22.91
CA VAL A 679 19.31 -56.42 -23.88
C VAL A 679 17.93 -56.04 -23.32
N GLU A 680 17.62 -54.74 -23.33
CA GLU A 680 16.38 -54.18 -22.79
C GLU A 680 15.38 -53.80 -23.91
N GLU A 681 14.23 -53.22 -23.55
CA GLU A 681 13.11 -52.89 -24.44
C GLU A 681 13.48 -51.87 -25.54
N ARG A 682 12.92 -51.85 -26.76
CA ARG A 682 11.59 -52.23 -27.32
C ARG A 682 10.44 -51.25 -27.05
N SER A 683 10.34 -50.18 -27.85
CA SER A 683 9.06 -49.49 -28.07
C SER A 683 9.02 -48.66 -29.38
N PRO A 684 7.98 -48.82 -30.24
CA PRO A 684 7.80 -47.98 -31.43
C PRO A 684 6.43 -47.26 -31.54
N GLU A 685 6.48 -46.01 -32.01
CA GLU A 685 5.60 -45.42 -33.05
C GLU A 685 4.05 -45.34 -32.91
N SER A 686 3.59 -44.07 -32.80
CA SER A 686 2.80 -43.37 -33.84
C SER A 686 1.26 -43.35 -33.91
N GLN A 687 0.76 -42.13 -34.19
CA GLN A 687 -0.41 -41.72 -35.00
C GLN A 687 -1.86 -41.60 -34.44
N SER A 688 -2.51 -40.53 -34.92
CA SER A 688 -3.96 -40.24 -35.04
C SER A 688 -4.80 -39.80 -33.82
N GLY A 689 -5.71 -38.84 -34.07
CA GLY A 689 -6.88 -38.47 -33.25
C GLY A 689 -8.18 -38.80 -34.02
N PRO A 690 -9.31 -38.04 -33.92
CA PRO A 690 -9.51 -36.75 -33.23
C PRO A 690 -10.88 -36.57 -32.51
N SER A 691 -11.18 -35.31 -32.10
CA SER A 691 -12.54 -34.70 -31.93
C SER A 691 -13.31 -34.86 -30.60
N VAL A 692 -13.63 -33.74 -29.92
CA VAL A 692 -14.98 -33.11 -29.87
C VAL A 692 -14.98 -31.82 -29.01
N VAL A 693 -15.23 -30.69 -29.69
CA VAL A 693 -15.91 -29.41 -29.30
C VAL A 693 -16.09 -29.03 -27.80
N VAL A 694 -15.60 -27.84 -27.38
CA VAL A 694 -16.40 -26.60 -27.09
C VAL A 694 -15.48 -25.43 -26.62
N VAL A 695 -15.55 -24.33 -27.37
CA VAL A 695 -15.35 -22.89 -27.05
C VAL A 695 -14.84 -22.48 -25.65
N ASP A 696 -13.73 -21.74 -25.63
CA ASP A 696 -13.76 -20.34 -25.17
C ASP A 696 -12.93 -19.45 -26.13
N SER A 697 -13.26 -18.17 -26.26
CA SER A 697 -12.80 -17.32 -27.36
C SER A 697 -12.30 -15.95 -26.91
N PHE A 698 -10.98 -15.83 -26.76
CA PHE A 698 -10.27 -14.56 -26.65
C PHE A 698 -9.38 -14.33 -27.89
N PRO A 699 -9.30 -13.09 -28.42
CA PRO A 699 -8.49 -12.81 -29.59
C PRO A 699 -7.00 -12.84 -29.23
N GLU A 700 -6.31 -13.92 -29.63
CA GLU A 700 -4.85 -13.97 -29.56
C GLU A 700 -4.25 -12.92 -30.51
N VAL A 701 -3.83 -11.79 -29.96
CA VAL A 701 -3.19 -10.71 -30.72
C VAL A 701 -1.88 -11.24 -31.30
N ASP A 702 -1.79 -11.23 -32.63
CA ASP A 702 -0.67 -11.79 -33.37
C ASP A 702 0.68 -11.29 -32.82
N LYS A 703 1.47 -12.25 -32.34
CA LYS A 703 2.79 -12.05 -31.73
C LYS A 703 3.75 -11.36 -32.72
N ALA A 704 3.61 -11.60 -34.04
CA ALA A 704 4.37 -10.89 -35.05
C ALA A 704 3.99 -9.39 -35.09
N VAL A 705 2.71 -9.05 -35.07
CA VAL A 705 2.22 -7.66 -35.05
C VAL A 705 2.63 -6.94 -33.76
N LEU A 706 2.62 -7.64 -32.62
CA LEU A 706 3.08 -7.08 -31.35
C LEU A 706 4.60 -6.80 -31.35
N VAL A 707 5.41 -7.74 -31.84
CA VAL A 707 6.87 -7.55 -32.03
C VAL A 707 7.16 -6.42 -33.01
N GLU A 708 6.44 -6.33 -34.13
CA GLU A 708 6.63 -5.27 -35.12
C GLU A 708 6.22 -3.89 -34.55
N ARG A 709 5.18 -3.84 -33.70
CA ARG A 709 4.80 -2.64 -32.94
C ARG A 709 5.86 -2.26 -31.91
N ILE A 710 6.46 -3.22 -31.20
CA ILE A 710 7.57 -2.99 -30.27
C ILE A 710 8.79 -2.44 -31.02
N VAL A 711 9.18 -3.02 -32.15
CA VAL A 711 10.30 -2.53 -32.99
C VAL A 711 10.02 -1.14 -33.54
N ARG A 712 8.78 -0.83 -33.96
CA ARG A 712 8.37 0.52 -34.34
C ARG A 712 8.44 1.52 -33.18
N LEU A 713 8.06 1.13 -31.97
CA LEU A 713 8.18 1.96 -30.77
C LEU A 713 9.63 2.17 -30.35
N GLN A 714 10.47 1.14 -30.37
CA GLN A 714 11.92 1.23 -30.10
C GLN A 714 12.60 2.17 -31.10
N LYS A 715 12.31 2.07 -32.40
CA LYS A 715 12.82 3.01 -33.42
C LYS A 715 12.30 4.44 -33.23
N ALA A 716 11.08 4.62 -32.72
CA ALA A 716 10.54 5.94 -32.38
C ALA A 716 11.14 6.53 -31.09
N LEU A 717 11.50 5.69 -30.12
CA LEU A 717 12.20 6.09 -28.90
C LEU A 717 13.67 6.45 -29.20
N ALA A 718 14.39 5.64 -30.00
CA ALA A 718 15.75 5.95 -30.44
C ALA A 718 15.83 7.33 -31.12
N ARG A 719 14.94 7.62 -32.07
CA ARG A 719 14.85 8.95 -32.73
C ARG A 719 14.48 10.10 -31.79
N LYS A 720 13.77 9.83 -30.69
CA LYS A 720 13.52 10.82 -29.64
C LYS A 720 14.77 11.04 -28.78
N GLN A 721 15.49 9.97 -28.47
CA GLN A 721 16.74 10.00 -27.70
C GLN A 721 17.84 10.75 -28.47
N GLU A 722 18.07 10.42 -29.74
CA GLU A 722 18.96 11.15 -30.66
C GLU A 722 18.63 12.66 -30.70
N LYS A 723 17.33 13.01 -30.68
CA LYS A 723 16.88 14.41 -30.67
C LYS A 723 17.08 15.08 -29.31
N ILE A 724 16.92 14.36 -28.19
CA ILE A 724 17.21 14.86 -26.84
C ILE A 724 18.70 15.13 -26.72
N GLU A 725 19.56 14.19 -27.09
CA GLU A 725 21.02 14.34 -27.09
C GLU A 725 21.49 15.53 -27.94
N PHE A 726 20.95 15.68 -29.16
CA PHE A 726 21.20 16.85 -30.00
C PHE A 726 20.77 18.18 -29.34
N MET A 727 19.60 18.20 -28.68
CA MET A 727 19.13 19.39 -27.96
C MET A 727 19.96 19.68 -26.72
N GLU A 728 20.39 18.66 -25.99
CA GLU A 728 21.28 18.81 -24.84
C GLU A 728 22.65 19.34 -25.25
N ASP A 729 23.25 18.85 -26.34
CA ASP A 729 24.54 19.35 -26.83
C ASP A 729 24.44 20.78 -27.37
N HIS A 730 23.33 21.14 -28.03
CA HIS A 730 23.06 22.54 -28.38
C HIS A 730 22.88 23.44 -27.14
N ILE A 731 22.21 22.95 -26.08
CA ILE A 731 22.09 23.68 -24.80
C ILE A 731 23.47 23.82 -24.12
N LYS A 732 24.30 22.77 -24.09
CA LYS A 732 25.68 22.82 -23.60
C LYS A 732 26.48 23.88 -24.36
N GLN A 733 26.41 23.89 -25.69
CA GLN A 733 27.09 24.88 -26.54
C GLN A 733 26.60 26.31 -26.29
N LEU A 734 25.29 26.53 -26.13
CA LEU A 734 24.73 27.84 -25.80
C LEU A 734 25.17 28.32 -24.40
N VAL A 735 25.22 27.43 -23.41
CA VAL A 735 25.72 27.73 -22.07
C VAL A 735 27.24 28.05 -22.10
N GLU A 736 28.01 27.34 -22.91
CA GLU A 736 29.43 27.60 -23.13
C GLU A 736 29.67 28.97 -23.78
N GLU A 737 28.89 29.32 -24.81
CA GLU A 737 28.94 30.64 -25.46
C GLU A 737 28.47 31.78 -24.55
N ILE A 738 27.44 31.55 -23.72
CA ILE A 738 27.04 32.52 -22.68
C ILE A 738 28.19 32.72 -21.69
N ARG A 739 28.80 31.64 -21.16
CA ARG A 739 29.94 31.73 -20.24
C ARG A 739 31.14 32.46 -20.84
N LYS A 740 31.47 32.21 -22.12
CA LYS A 740 32.50 32.97 -22.84
C LYS A 740 32.14 34.45 -22.95
N LYS A 741 30.92 34.78 -23.37
CA LYS A 741 30.45 36.18 -23.50
C LYS A 741 30.41 36.89 -22.15
N THR A 742 29.97 36.24 -21.08
CA THR A 742 30.03 36.78 -19.71
C THR A 742 31.47 37.03 -19.26
N LYS A 743 32.40 36.10 -19.50
CA LYS A 743 33.84 36.32 -19.21
C LYS A 743 34.43 37.46 -20.01
N ILE A 744 34.06 37.61 -21.28
CA ILE A 744 34.48 38.72 -22.14
C ILE A 744 33.94 40.04 -21.58
N ILE A 745 32.63 40.14 -21.31
CA ILE A 745 31.99 41.32 -20.74
C ILE A 745 32.63 41.69 -19.39
N GLN A 746 32.84 40.73 -18.49
CA GLN A 746 33.57 40.94 -17.24
C GLN A 746 35.00 41.44 -17.48
N SER A 747 35.73 40.90 -18.46
CA SER A 747 37.07 41.37 -18.82
C SER A 747 37.12 42.74 -19.51
N TYR A 748 35.99 43.25 -20.04
CA TYR A 748 35.89 44.63 -20.52
C TYR A 748 35.50 45.58 -19.38
N VAL A 749 34.50 45.21 -18.57
CA VAL A 749 34.06 45.98 -17.38
C VAL A 749 35.15 46.11 -16.31
N LEU A 750 36.07 45.15 -16.21
CA LEU A 750 37.25 45.21 -15.33
C LEU A 750 38.48 45.86 -15.99
N ARG A 751 38.37 46.39 -17.21
CA ARG A 751 39.48 46.99 -17.98
C ARG A 751 39.24 48.44 -18.37
N GLU A 752 38.00 48.83 -18.62
CA GLU A 752 37.63 50.21 -18.95
C GLU A 752 36.92 50.88 -17.76
N GLU A 753 37.33 52.12 -17.46
CA GLU A 753 36.69 52.94 -16.43
C GLU A 753 35.29 53.40 -16.88
N SER A 754 34.41 53.65 -15.89
CA SER A 754 32.99 53.99 -16.04
C SER A 754 32.71 55.33 -16.73
N GLY A 755 33.07 55.43 -18.00
CA GLY A 755 32.89 56.61 -18.86
C GLY A 755 33.31 56.39 -20.32
N ALA A 756 34.25 55.47 -20.60
CA ALA A 756 34.81 55.26 -21.95
C ALA A 756 33.81 54.76 -23.02
N LEU A 757 32.66 54.22 -22.59
CA LEU A 757 31.68 53.57 -23.45
C LEU A 757 30.60 54.51 -24.04
N SER A 758 30.61 55.81 -23.74
CA SER A 758 29.75 56.77 -24.46
C SER A 758 30.45 57.19 -25.75
N SER A 759 29.80 56.97 -26.89
CA SER A 759 30.30 57.49 -28.17
C SER A 759 30.18 59.02 -28.19
N GLU A 760 31.20 59.71 -28.71
CA GLU A 760 31.21 61.18 -28.82
C GLU A 760 29.96 61.73 -29.52
N ALA A 761 29.44 61.02 -30.53
CA ALA A 761 28.18 61.36 -31.22
C ALA A 761 26.92 61.20 -30.35
N SER A 762 26.95 60.32 -29.34
CA SER A 762 25.88 60.19 -28.33
C SER A 762 25.88 61.40 -27.39
N ASP A 763 27.05 61.78 -26.86
CA ASP A 763 27.13 62.90 -25.91
C ASP A 763 26.88 64.26 -26.57
N ILE A 764 27.31 64.45 -27.83
CA ILE A 764 26.93 65.62 -28.64
C ILE A 764 25.41 65.68 -28.85
N ASN A 765 24.76 64.57 -29.22
CA ASN A 765 23.29 64.53 -29.35
C ASN A 765 22.58 64.78 -28.01
N LYS A 766 23.10 64.24 -26.91
CA LYS A 766 22.56 64.41 -25.56
C LYS A 766 22.69 65.86 -25.07
N ALA A 767 23.77 66.55 -25.44
CA ALA A 767 23.96 67.98 -25.23
C ALA A 767 23.06 68.84 -26.12
N HIS A 768 22.76 68.41 -27.36
CA HIS A 768 21.78 69.09 -28.22
C HIS A 768 20.34 68.91 -27.71
N LEU A 769 19.95 67.69 -27.34
CA LEU A 769 18.64 67.36 -26.78
C LEU A 769 18.36 68.08 -25.46
N SER A 770 19.35 68.18 -24.57
CA SER A 770 19.21 68.92 -23.29
C SER A 770 19.17 70.44 -23.46
N ARG A 771 19.75 70.99 -24.54
CA ARG A 771 19.72 72.44 -24.84
C ARG A 771 18.49 72.89 -25.63
N ARG A 772 17.90 72.03 -26.47
CA ARG A 772 16.79 72.40 -27.36
C ARG A 772 15.44 71.82 -26.96
N GLY A 773 15.41 70.63 -26.34
CA GLY A 773 14.19 69.88 -26.06
C GLY A 773 13.55 69.34 -27.35
N GLY A 774 13.75 68.06 -27.65
CA GLY A 774 13.24 67.46 -28.89
C GLY A 774 11.70 67.48 -28.99
N ILE A 775 11.17 67.34 -30.21
CA ILE A 775 9.76 67.52 -30.66
C ILE A 775 8.66 67.19 -29.62
N MET A 776 8.78 66.12 -28.83
CA MET A 776 7.83 65.79 -27.75
C MET A 776 7.74 66.88 -26.65
N ALA A 777 8.85 67.54 -26.31
CA ALA A 777 8.85 68.68 -25.40
C ALA A 777 8.06 69.86 -26.00
N SER A 778 8.20 70.13 -27.30
CA SER A 778 7.44 71.18 -28.01
C SER A 778 5.95 70.84 -28.20
N LEU A 779 5.55 69.57 -28.03
CA LEU A 779 4.15 69.13 -28.03
C LEU A 779 3.47 69.33 -26.67
N TYR A 780 4.22 69.23 -25.56
CA TYR A 780 3.67 69.36 -24.19
C TYR A 780 4.04 70.68 -23.48
N THR A 781 4.92 71.50 -24.05
CA THR A 781 5.23 72.86 -23.57
C THR A 781 4.85 73.90 -24.63
N SER A 782 4.29 75.02 -24.19
CA SER A 782 3.67 76.05 -25.04
C SER A 782 4.67 76.96 -25.77
N HIS A 783 5.80 76.42 -26.24
CA HIS A 783 6.87 77.17 -26.91
C HIS A 783 6.96 76.78 -28.40
N PRO A 784 6.45 77.62 -29.33
CA PRO A 784 6.43 77.33 -30.77
C PRO A 784 7.81 77.60 -31.40
N ALA A 785 8.78 76.72 -31.13
CA ALA A 785 10.20 76.97 -31.43
C ALA A 785 10.89 75.90 -32.31
N ASP A 786 10.17 74.87 -32.77
CA ASP A 786 10.77 73.79 -33.58
C ASP A 786 10.06 73.61 -34.93
N SER A 787 10.73 74.04 -36.00
CA SER A 787 10.25 73.99 -37.39
C SER A 787 10.12 72.58 -37.98
N GLY A 788 10.38 71.53 -37.18
CA GLY A 788 10.13 70.13 -37.53
C GLY A 788 8.75 69.62 -37.11
N LEU A 789 7.99 70.35 -36.28
CA LEU A 789 6.64 69.96 -35.87
C LEU A 789 5.61 70.38 -36.94
N THR A 790 5.50 69.59 -38.01
CA THR A 790 4.44 69.77 -39.02
C THR A 790 3.09 69.28 -38.50
N LEU A 791 2.00 69.82 -39.07
CA LEU A 791 0.62 69.41 -38.73
C LEU A 791 0.38 67.93 -39.02
N ASP A 792 0.92 67.41 -40.13
CA ASP A 792 0.80 65.98 -40.46
C ASP A 792 1.51 65.10 -39.42
N LEU A 793 2.68 65.52 -38.92
CA LEU A 793 3.41 64.79 -37.88
C LEU A 793 2.69 64.81 -36.53
N SER A 794 2.04 65.92 -36.16
CA SER A 794 1.24 65.97 -34.92
C SER A 794 -0.04 65.15 -35.03
N LEU A 795 -0.68 65.08 -36.20
CA LEU A 795 -1.82 64.18 -36.46
C LEU A 795 -1.41 62.70 -36.48
N GLU A 796 -0.25 62.38 -37.06
CA GLU A 796 0.38 61.04 -37.04
C GLU A 796 0.68 60.57 -35.62
N ILE A 797 1.24 61.44 -34.77
CA ILE A 797 1.49 61.17 -33.35
C ILE A 797 0.18 60.95 -32.58
N ASN A 798 -0.84 61.80 -32.79
CA ASN A 798 -2.14 61.63 -32.14
C ASN A 798 -2.83 60.32 -32.54
N ARG A 799 -2.81 59.94 -33.83
CA ARG A 799 -3.33 58.63 -34.28
C ARG A 799 -2.63 57.46 -33.61
N LYS A 800 -1.30 57.52 -33.46
CA LYS A 800 -0.52 56.47 -32.80
C LYS A 800 -0.79 56.39 -31.29
N LEU A 801 -0.91 57.54 -30.61
CA LEU A 801 -1.33 57.58 -29.20
C LEU A 801 -2.75 57.04 -29.01
N GLN A 802 -3.69 57.41 -29.88
CA GLN A 802 -5.06 56.90 -29.85
C GLN A 802 -5.09 55.38 -30.05
N ALA A 803 -4.39 54.83 -31.04
CA ALA A 803 -4.33 53.38 -31.27
C ALA A 803 -3.73 52.60 -30.08
N VAL A 804 -2.71 53.15 -29.41
CA VAL A 804 -2.15 52.56 -28.17
C VAL A 804 -3.16 52.62 -27.02
N LEU A 805 -3.93 53.70 -26.90
CA LEU A 805 -4.96 53.87 -25.89
C LEU A 805 -6.15 52.93 -26.12
N GLU A 806 -6.56 52.74 -27.39
CA GLU A 806 -7.58 51.78 -27.81
C GLU A 806 -7.14 50.32 -27.55
N ASP A 807 -5.91 49.92 -27.88
CA ASP A 807 -5.38 48.59 -27.55
C ASP A 807 -5.23 48.38 -26.03
N THR A 808 -4.85 49.42 -25.28
CA THR A 808 -4.75 49.37 -23.82
C THR A 808 -6.13 49.23 -23.15
N LEU A 809 -7.14 49.92 -23.67
CA LEU A 809 -8.54 49.76 -23.26
C LEU A 809 -9.08 48.38 -23.63
N LEU A 810 -8.83 47.91 -24.85
CA LEU A 810 -9.23 46.59 -25.31
C LEU A 810 -8.64 45.50 -24.42
N LYS A 811 -7.32 45.54 -24.15
CA LYS A 811 -6.66 44.63 -23.19
C LYS A 811 -7.26 44.74 -21.79
N ASN A 812 -7.57 45.94 -21.28
CA ASN A 812 -8.23 46.10 -19.98
C ASN A 812 -9.63 45.46 -19.95
N ILE A 813 -10.40 45.61 -21.02
CA ILE A 813 -11.74 45.01 -21.15
C ILE A 813 -11.62 43.49 -21.23
N THR A 814 -10.73 42.95 -22.07
CA THR A 814 -10.47 41.50 -22.17
C THR A 814 -10.02 40.93 -20.83
N LEU A 815 -9.07 41.57 -20.13
CA LEU A 815 -8.61 41.13 -18.81
C LEU A 815 -9.73 41.17 -17.76
N LYS A 816 -10.57 42.22 -17.74
CA LYS A 816 -11.74 42.26 -16.85
C LYS A 816 -12.78 41.19 -17.16
N VAL A 817 -13.05 40.91 -18.44
CA VAL A 817 -13.96 39.84 -18.85
C VAL A 817 -13.39 38.46 -18.51
N SER A 818 -12.08 38.23 -18.70
CA SER A 818 -11.41 37.00 -18.26
C SER A 818 -11.42 36.83 -16.74
N CYS A 819 -11.25 37.90 -15.95
CA CYS A 819 -11.40 37.83 -14.49
C CYS A 819 -12.86 37.54 -14.06
N LEU A 820 -13.86 38.12 -14.73
CA LEU A 820 -15.27 37.86 -14.46
C LEU A 820 -15.69 36.43 -14.84
N LEU A 821 -15.10 35.84 -15.88
CA LEU A 821 -15.31 34.45 -16.28
C LEU A 821 -14.50 33.42 -15.45
N LEU A 822 -13.67 33.88 -14.50
CA LEU A 822 -12.93 33.04 -13.56
C LEU A 822 -13.47 33.09 -12.13
N LEU A 823 -14.57 33.81 -11.89
CA LEU A 823 -15.39 33.66 -10.69
C LEU A 823 -16.45 32.57 -10.93
N PRO A 824 -16.55 31.54 -10.05
CA PRO A 824 -17.77 30.72 -9.97
C PRO A 824 -18.94 31.58 -9.43
N PRO A 825 -20.20 31.13 -9.62
CA PRO A 825 -21.39 31.82 -9.12
C PRO A 825 -21.49 31.84 -7.58
#